data_AF-C7N1C6-F1
#
_entry.id   AF-C7N1C6-F1
#
_cell.length_a   1.000
_cell.length_b   1.000
_cell.length_c   1.000
_cell.angle_alpha   90.00
_cell.angle_beta   90.00
_cell.angle_gamma   90.00
#
_symmetry.space_group_name_H-M   'P 1'
#
loop_
_entity.id
_entity.type
_entity.pdbx_description
1 polymer ?
#
loop_
_entity_poly.entity_id
_entity_poly.type
_entity_poly.pdbx_seq_one_letter_code
_entity_poly.pdbx_strand_id
1 'polypeptide(L)'
;MSEHMTHELRRTCAFWILAFALAVTCAALQAQDAFAYDENGDPVVVSIGDSYSSGEGIEPFYDQDLPMKEKVESQDWLAHRSELCWSGRLVVKDVDGNEFLMKDHRDTNWYFVASSGAVNANFYGPQSKPYVYEETVGAGNSYHVEGEGSIIPQADVFYGIESGTTDYVTVTMGGNDVGFVDIVTTAAMNDIPVLERGNLRDKLGNVWGEFYKDQGVRDYLKLLYGNIAYEAGPQAKIIVAGYPELISREGSGFLFSAEDAKLIDDSVQAFNDEIQNLVEECQQEDMNIYFVSVQDEFAGHEAYTSDEYINRVKINAQPQDLKPEGPSAYSVHPNDKGAAAYARCVQRMIDDIQECEDNGVDPRTLMGDSKVDPNDASSRHVVLALDTSGSMDGEPLNETKTATREFASTIFKSDADVCLVSYDSSARNVIDSTDNEYALKAAVRDLSAGGGTNIEDALRVSYERLEGSGSDKRIIVLMSDGEANEGLVGDDLIAYANEIKDDGVTIYTLGFFQSVSDKAECQRVMEGIASPGCHYEVDDASQLRYFFGDIGDDINGTRFIYVRIACPVDVRVSTPDGVLDSSDDNLSTRADFGSLTFEETRDGDGEADDEEAEDRVKILRLKEGEPYNVEITGTGSGTMNCTVGFEDENGDYADLREFEDVPVNRNMQADMTAEVSDITTLKVDEDGDGSYDVTYAAEANSTAEIMDNSRVGYYTALALCIAALAAVILGILYTAHRVRTIRR
;
A
#
# COMPACT_ATOMS: atom_id res chain seq x y z
N MET A 1 -5.30 -29.75 -67.99
CA MET A 1 -4.36 -28.81 -67.33
C MET A 1 -4.88 -28.28 -66.00
N SER A 2 -6.20 -28.10 -65.79
CA SER A 2 -6.75 -27.63 -64.51
C SER A 2 -6.72 -28.69 -63.38
N GLU A 3 -7.05 -29.96 -63.66
CA GLU A 3 -7.04 -31.02 -62.63
C GLU A 3 -5.63 -31.50 -62.22
N HIS A 4 -4.62 -31.31 -63.07
CA HIS A 4 -3.26 -31.76 -62.75
C HIS A 4 -2.55 -30.78 -61.80
N MET A 5 -2.91 -29.49 -61.86
CA MET A 5 -2.31 -28.42 -61.06
C MET A 5 -2.87 -28.37 -59.63
N THR A 6 -4.15 -28.74 -59.45
CA THR A 6 -4.78 -28.85 -58.12
C THR A 6 -4.27 -30.06 -57.34
N HIS A 7 -3.89 -31.14 -58.02
CA HIS A 7 -3.35 -32.34 -57.39
C HIS A 7 -1.89 -32.19 -56.95
N GLU A 8 -1.09 -31.38 -57.66
CA GLU A 8 0.25 -31.01 -57.22
C GLU A 8 0.21 -30.02 -56.06
N LEU A 9 -0.59 -28.96 -56.11
CA LEU A 9 -0.69 -28.00 -54.98
C LEU A 9 -1.13 -28.68 -53.67
N ARG A 10 -2.08 -29.62 -53.74
CA ARG A 10 -2.52 -30.38 -52.54
C ARG A 10 -1.43 -31.29 -52.00
N ARG A 11 -0.59 -31.87 -52.86
CA ARG A 11 0.56 -32.69 -52.43
C ARG A 11 1.65 -31.83 -51.80
N THR A 12 1.93 -30.66 -52.36
CA THR A 12 2.93 -29.75 -51.81
C THR A 12 2.48 -29.17 -50.46
N CYS A 13 1.22 -28.75 -50.32
CA CYS A 13 0.68 -28.30 -49.04
C CYS A 13 0.63 -29.41 -47.98
N ALA A 14 0.23 -30.64 -48.35
CA ALA A 14 0.25 -31.76 -47.41
C ALA A 14 1.68 -32.12 -46.98
N PHE A 15 2.67 -31.99 -47.88
CA PHE A 15 4.08 -32.23 -47.55
C PHE A 15 4.64 -31.16 -46.59
N TRP A 16 4.27 -29.88 -46.78
CA TRP A 16 4.66 -28.80 -45.87
C TRP A 16 3.96 -28.88 -44.52
N ILE A 17 2.68 -29.28 -44.48
CA ILE A 17 1.95 -29.49 -43.21
C ILE A 17 2.53 -30.69 -42.45
N LEU A 18 2.89 -31.77 -43.14
CA LEU A 18 3.52 -32.94 -42.51
C LEU A 18 4.96 -32.66 -42.07
N ALA A 19 5.72 -31.86 -42.83
CA ALA A 19 7.06 -31.42 -42.45
C ALA A 19 7.04 -30.43 -41.29
N PHE A 20 6.02 -29.55 -41.22
CA PHE A 20 5.81 -28.63 -40.10
C PHE A 20 5.36 -29.39 -38.85
N ALA A 21 4.44 -30.36 -38.99
CA ALA A 21 4.05 -31.24 -37.89
C ALA A 21 5.22 -32.10 -37.39
N LEU A 22 6.07 -32.63 -38.30
CA LEU A 22 7.28 -33.36 -37.91
C LEU A 22 8.32 -32.45 -37.24
N ALA A 23 8.49 -31.21 -37.70
CA ALA A 23 9.38 -30.22 -37.09
C ALA A 23 8.88 -29.79 -35.72
N VAL A 24 7.56 -29.63 -35.53
CA VAL A 24 6.93 -29.34 -34.24
C VAL A 24 7.04 -30.55 -33.29
N THR A 25 6.88 -31.79 -33.77
CA THR A 25 7.15 -32.98 -32.93
C THR A 25 8.63 -33.24 -32.68
N CYS A 26 9.55 -32.87 -33.57
CA CYS A 26 10.99 -32.94 -33.31
C CYS A 26 11.44 -31.84 -32.35
N ALA A 27 10.87 -30.64 -32.43
CA ALA A 27 11.09 -29.58 -31.45
C ALA A 27 10.49 -29.95 -30.08
N ALA A 28 9.31 -30.58 -30.06
CA ALA A 28 8.69 -31.09 -28.84
C ALA A 28 9.39 -32.33 -28.26
N LEU A 29 10.05 -33.17 -29.09
CA LEU A 29 10.89 -34.27 -28.60
C LEU A 29 12.31 -33.84 -28.22
N GLN A 30 12.82 -32.72 -28.77
CA GLN A 30 14.11 -32.12 -28.33
C GLN A 30 13.96 -31.24 -27.10
N ALA A 31 12.74 -30.83 -26.74
CA ALA A 31 12.42 -30.22 -25.44
C ALA A 31 12.27 -31.25 -24.30
N GLN A 32 12.45 -32.54 -24.59
CA GLN A 32 12.44 -33.65 -23.62
C GLN A 32 13.77 -34.41 -23.57
N ASP A 33 14.85 -33.83 -24.10
CA ASP A 33 16.18 -34.28 -23.73
C ASP A 33 16.46 -33.77 -22.32
N ALA A 34 16.48 -34.71 -21.38
CA ALA A 34 16.86 -34.51 -20.00
C ALA A 34 18.09 -33.59 -19.92
N PHE A 35 17.92 -32.42 -19.31
CA PHE A 35 19.04 -31.69 -18.74
C PHE A 35 19.76 -32.67 -17.83
N ALA A 36 20.99 -33.03 -18.21
CA ALA A 36 21.86 -33.80 -17.36
C ALA A 36 22.12 -32.92 -16.14
N TYR A 37 21.42 -33.24 -15.04
CA TYR A 37 21.78 -32.75 -13.72
C TYR A 37 23.27 -33.01 -13.52
N ASP A 38 23.98 -32.01 -13.01
CA ASP A 38 25.30 -32.21 -12.41
C ASP A 38 25.24 -33.46 -11.51
N GLU A 39 26.16 -34.41 -11.74
CA GLU A 39 26.22 -35.66 -11.00
C GLU A 39 26.52 -35.46 -9.49
N ASN A 40 26.86 -34.24 -9.05
CA ASN A 40 27.04 -33.89 -7.64
C ASN A 40 25.83 -33.18 -6.99
N GLY A 41 25.02 -32.41 -7.72
CA GLY A 41 23.81 -31.76 -7.20
C GLY A 41 24.05 -30.61 -6.20
N ASP A 42 25.27 -30.06 -6.15
CA ASP A 42 25.60 -28.90 -5.30
C ASP A 42 24.98 -27.62 -5.89
N PRO A 43 24.45 -26.69 -5.07
CA PRO A 43 23.79 -25.50 -5.57
C PRO A 43 24.79 -24.54 -6.23
N VAL A 44 24.39 -23.87 -7.32
CA VAL A 44 25.13 -22.79 -7.98
C VAL A 44 24.34 -21.48 -7.91
N VAL A 45 24.92 -20.48 -7.26
CA VAL A 45 24.32 -19.15 -7.05
C VAL A 45 25.18 -18.07 -7.69
N VAL A 46 24.55 -17.21 -8.49
CA VAL A 46 25.19 -16.05 -9.09
C VAL A 46 24.61 -14.77 -8.49
N SER A 47 25.45 -13.93 -7.92
CA SER A 47 25.02 -12.65 -7.34
C SER A 47 25.57 -11.48 -8.16
N ILE A 48 24.67 -10.84 -8.88
CA ILE A 48 24.89 -9.67 -9.74
C ILE A 48 24.14 -8.47 -9.15
N GLY A 49 24.32 -7.28 -9.71
CA GLY A 49 23.57 -6.10 -9.29
C GLY A 49 24.43 -4.86 -9.06
N ASP A 50 23.82 -3.91 -8.36
CA ASP A 50 24.38 -2.61 -8.01
C ASP A 50 25.00 -2.59 -6.60
N SER A 51 25.07 -1.40 -6.00
CA SER A 51 25.67 -1.14 -4.68
C SER A 51 24.97 -1.85 -3.52
N TYR A 52 23.66 -2.08 -3.61
CA TYR A 52 22.92 -2.79 -2.58
C TYR A 52 23.30 -4.28 -2.57
N SER A 53 23.51 -4.87 -3.75
CA SER A 53 24.04 -6.24 -3.90
C SER A 53 25.53 -6.34 -3.57
N SER A 54 26.35 -5.33 -3.92
CA SER A 54 27.79 -5.35 -3.63
C SER A 54 28.10 -5.21 -2.13
N GLY A 55 27.17 -4.63 -1.35
CA GLY A 55 27.37 -4.36 0.08
C GLY A 55 28.15 -3.07 0.34
N GLU A 56 27.96 -2.06 -0.52
CA GLU A 56 28.51 -0.71 -0.34
C GLU A 56 28.25 -0.20 1.08
N GLY A 57 29.28 0.38 1.71
CA GLY A 57 29.20 0.86 3.08
C GLY A 57 29.37 -0.18 4.19
N ILE A 58 29.70 -1.42 3.87
CA ILE A 58 29.96 -2.49 4.83
C ILE A 58 31.38 -3.03 4.66
N GLU A 59 32.31 -2.57 5.49
CA GLU A 59 33.68 -3.11 5.53
C GLU A 59 33.74 -4.43 6.34
N PRO A 60 34.66 -5.36 6.03
CA PRO A 60 35.72 -5.24 5.03
C PRO A 60 35.23 -5.47 3.59
N PHE A 61 35.79 -4.71 2.63
CA PHE A 61 35.70 -5.08 1.22
C PHE A 61 36.79 -6.08 0.85
N TYR A 62 36.50 -6.97 -0.08
CA TYR A 62 37.52 -7.83 -0.67
C TYR A 62 38.67 -6.98 -1.24
N ASP A 63 39.90 -7.43 -1.05
CA ASP A 63 41.14 -6.74 -1.44
C ASP A 63 41.39 -5.36 -0.78
N GLN A 64 40.62 -4.96 0.22
CA GLN A 64 40.79 -3.66 0.89
C GLN A 64 42.12 -3.48 1.63
N ASP A 65 42.86 -4.56 1.88
CA ASP A 65 44.15 -4.50 2.58
C ASP A 65 45.34 -4.54 1.60
N LEU A 66 45.08 -4.66 0.29
CA LEU A 66 46.12 -4.60 -0.73
C LEU A 66 46.77 -3.20 -0.78
N PRO A 67 48.03 -3.10 -1.23
CA PRO A 67 48.65 -1.82 -1.55
C PRO A 67 47.80 -1.06 -2.60
N MET A 68 47.74 0.27 -2.50
CA MET A 68 46.87 1.08 -3.36
C MET A 68 47.05 0.84 -4.87
N LYS A 69 48.29 0.56 -5.32
CA LYS A 69 48.59 0.24 -6.73
C LYS A 69 47.97 -1.09 -7.20
N GLU A 70 47.75 -2.02 -6.28
CA GLU A 70 47.12 -3.31 -6.56
C GLU A 70 45.60 -3.21 -6.38
N LYS A 71 45.13 -2.42 -5.39
CA LYS A 71 43.70 -2.11 -5.21
C LYS A 71 43.04 -1.58 -6.47
N VAL A 72 43.67 -0.62 -7.14
CA VAL A 72 43.13 0.01 -8.36
C VAL A 72 43.12 -0.92 -9.58
N GLU A 73 43.74 -2.10 -9.48
CA GLU A 73 43.67 -3.16 -10.48
C GLU A 73 42.68 -4.27 -10.07
N SER A 74 42.27 -4.31 -8.80
CA SER A 74 41.31 -5.29 -8.27
C SER A 74 39.88 -4.98 -8.72
N GLN A 75 39.23 -5.98 -9.33
CA GLN A 75 37.81 -5.92 -9.66
C GLN A 75 36.95 -5.78 -8.40
N ASP A 76 37.32 -6.48 -7.33
CA ASP A 76 36.55 -6.56 -6.09
C ASP A 76 36.59 -5.26 -5.31
N TRP A 77 37.79 -4.68 -5.14
CA TRP A 77 37.94 -3.41 -4.45
C TRP A 77 37.28 -2.26 -5.23
N LEU A 78 37.50 -2.17 -6.54
CA LEU A 78 36.86 -1.13 -7.39
C LEU A 78 35.33 -1.25 -7.42
N ALA A 79 34.80 -2.47 -7.31
CA ALA A 79 33.37 -2.75 -7.26
C ALA A 79 32.76 -2.56 -5.86
N HIS A 80 33.59 -2.31 -4.83
CA HIS A 80 33.14 -2.23 -3.43
C HIS A 80 32.33 -3.47 -3.02
N ARG A 81 32.90 -4.65 -3.29
CA ARG A 81 32.31 -5.93 -2.89
C ARG A 81 32.67 -6.24 -1.45
N SER A 82 31.67 -6.23 -0.58
CA SER A 82 31.81 -6.49 0.85
C SER A 82 31.91 -8.00 1.12
N GLU A 83 32.77 -8.38 2.07
CA GLU A 83 32.77 -9.74 2.64
C GLU A 83 31.53 -10.02 3.49
N LEU A 84 30.79 -8.96 3.84
CA LEU A 84 29.59 -8.98 4.68
C LEU A 84 28.32 -8.63 3.89
N CYS A 85 28.36 -8.66 2.55
CA CYS A 85 27.19 -8.47 1.70
C CYS A 85 26.08 -9.49 2.05
N TRP A 86 24.83 -9.15 1.74
CA TRP A 86 23.70 -10.01 2.10
C TRP A 86 23.67 -11.31 1.32
N SER A 87 24.10 -11.31 0.06
CA SER A 87 24.13 -12.52 -0.79
C SER A 87 25.12 -13.57 -0.28
N GLY A 88 26.24 -13.14 0.32
CA GLY A 88 27.19 -14.04 0.97
C GLY A 88 26.63 -14.70 2.25
N ARG A 89 25.54 -14.17 2.84
CA ARG A 89 24.90 -14.71 4.05
C ARG A 89 23.82 -15.75 3.75
N LEU A 90 23.47 -15.94 2.49
CA LEU A 90 22.48 -16.91 2.08
C LEU A 90 22.98 -18.34 2.32
N VAL A 91 22.04 -19.22 2.65
CA VAL A 91 22.25 -20.64 2.84
C VAL A 91 21.37 -21.38 1.85
N VAL A 92 21.98 -22.07 0.90
CA VAL A 92 21.25 -22.86 -0.10
C VAL A 92 21.51 -24.34 0.15
N LYS A 93 20.48 -25.17 0.03
CA LYS A 93 20.60 -26.61 0.25
C LYS A 93 20.83 -27.33 -1.07
N ASP A 94 21.64 -28.38 -1.03
CA ASP A 94 21.74 -29.33 -2.13
C ASP A 94 20.55 -30.32 -2.12
N VAL A 95 20.54 -31.22 -3.10
CA VAL A 95 19.51 -32.28 -3.24
C VAL A 95 19.48 -33.29 -2.09
N ASP A 96 20.56 -33.38 -1.30
CA ASP A 96 20.65 -34.25 -0.11
C ASP A 96 20.31 -33.48 1.19
N GLY A 97 19.99 -32.18 1.09
CA GLY A 97 19.66 -31.30 2.20
C GLY A 97 20.88 -30.75 2.97
N ASN A 98 22.09 -30.85 2.42
CA ASN A 98 23.28 -30.23 3.02
C ASN A 98 23.26 -28.71 2.77
N GLU A 99 23.55 -27.94 3.81
CA GLU A 99 23.53 -26.47 3.78
C GLU A 99 24.85 -25.89 3.28
N PHE A 100 24.78 -25.03 2.26
CA PHE A 100 25.90 -24.27 1.70
C PHE A 100 25.77 -22.80 2.09
N LEU A 101 26.62 -22.33 2.99
CA LEU A 101 26.70 -20.91 3.32
C LEU A 101 27.52 -20.19 2.23
N MET A 102 26.87 -19.37 1.40
CA MET A 102 27.43 -18.88 0.13
C MET A 102 28.82 -18.26 0.23
N LYS A 103 29.09 -17.45 1.27
CA LYS A 103 30.43 -16.85 1.48
C LYS A 103 31.57 -17.87 1.62
N ASP A 104 31.28 -19.08 2.10
CA ASP A 104 32.29 -20.12 2.30
C ASP A 104 32.57 -20.89 0.99
N HIS A 105 31.77 -20.65 -0.05
CA HIS A 105 31.85 -21.29 -1.36
C HIS A 105 32.03 -20.30 -2.52
N ARG A 106 32.63 -19.15 -2.25
CA ARG A 106 32.95 -18.15 -3.30
C ARG A 106 33.82 -18.77 -4.40
N ASP A 107 33.56 -18.40 -5.65
CA ASP A 107 34.25 -18.82 -6.87
C ASP A 107 34.19 -20.33 -7.17
N THR A 108 33.32 -21.07 -6.46
CA THR A 108 33.07 -22.50 -6.66
C THR A 108 31.58 -22.77 -6.86
N ASN A 109 30.77 -22.46 -5.85
CA ASN A 109 29.31 -22.57 -5.91
C ASN A 109 28.63 -21.20 -5.87
N TRP A 110 29.31 -20.18 -5.33
CA TRP A 110 28.81 -18.81 -5.29
C TRP A 110 29.69 -17.88 -6.13
N TYR A 111 29.11 -17.28 -7.17
CA TYR A 111 29.80 -16.37 -8.07
C TYR A 111 29.31 -14.94 -7.83
N PHE A 112 30.15 -14.10 -7.24
CA PHE A 112 29.78 -12.76 -6.77
C PHE A 112 30.43 -11.66 -7.61
N VAL A 113 29.63 -11.00 -8.45
CA VAL A 113 30.12 -9.98 -9.40
C VAL A 113 29.37 -8.65 -9.37
N ALA A 114 28.40 -8.48 -8.47
CA ALA A 114 27.71 -7.21 -8.24
C ALA A 114 28.69 -6.05 -8.04
N SER A 115 28.31 -4.83 -8.44
CA SER A 115 29.22 -3.69 -8.41
C SER A 115 28.54 -2.38 -8.02
N SER A 116 29.16 -1.73 -7.04
CA SER A 116 29.26 -0.29 -6.85
C SER A 116 28.71 0.60 -7.97
N GLY A 117 27.49 1.15 -7.94
CA GLY A 117 27.05 2.11 -8.97
C GLY A 117 26.84 1.53 -10.38
N ALA A 118 26.64 0.22 -10.51
CA ALA A 118 26.29 -0.40 -11.79
C ALA A 118 24.91 0.07 -12.28
N VAL A 119 24.79 0.24 -13.60
CA VAL A 119 23.53 0.48 -14.33
C VAL A 119 23.22 -0.71 -15.24
N ASN A 120 22.02 -0.76 -15.81
CA ASN A 120 21.61 -1.82 -16.74
C ASN A 120 22.66 -2.11 -17.84
N ALA A 121 23.24 -1.07 -18.43
CA ALA A 121 24.25 -1.19 -19.48
C ALA A 121 25.51 -1.96 -19.05
N ASN A 122 25.80 -2.05 -17.75
CA ASN A 122 26.96 -2.77 -17.22
C ASN A 122 26.77 -4.29 -17.12
N PHE A 123 25.58 -4.80 -17.45
CA PHE A 123 25.39 -6.25 -17.57
C PHE A 123 26.24 -6.82 -18.71
N TYR A 124 26.16 -6.23 -19.92
CA TYR A 124 26.99 -6.62 -21.07
C TYR A 124 28.15 -5.65 -21.37
N GLY A 125 28.14 -4.46 -20.79
CA GLY A 125 29.19 -3.46 -20.95
C GLY A 125 30.15 -3.42 -19.77
N PRO A 126 31.43 -3.06 -19.97
CA PRO A 126 32.32 -2.78 -18.86
C PRO A 126 31.84 -1.54 -18.09
N GLN A 127 32.13 -1.49 -16.79
CA GLN A 127 31.87 -0.32 -15.96
C GLN A 127 33.17 0.47 -15.74
N SER A 128 33.14 1.77 -16.00
CA SER A 128 34.25 2.67 -15.69
C SER A 128 34.19 3.13 -14.22
N LYS A 129 35.33 3.12 -13.55
CA LYS A 129 35.50 3.46 -12.13
C LYS A 129 36.57 4.55 -11.95
N PRO A 130 36.20 5.84 -12.00
CA PRO A 130 37.15 6.90 -11.70
C PRO A 130 37.54 6.84 -10.22
N TYR A 131 38.85 6.85 -9.95
CA TYR A 131 39.39 6.85 -8.60
C TYR A 131 40.46 7.93 -8.43
N VAL A 132 40.64 8.37 -7.18
CA VAL A 132 41.65 9.32 -6.76
C VAL A 132 42.23 8.86 -5.42
N TYR A 133 43.56 8.79 -5.32
CA TYR A 133 44.22 8.48 -4.05
C TYR A 133 45.43 9.37 -3.81
N GLU A 134 45.80 9.58 -2.54
CA GLU A 134 47.03 10.27 -2.19
C GLU A 134 48.22 9.32 -2.18
N GLU A 135 49.22 9.57 -3.03
CA GLU A 135 50.51 8.90 -2.97
C GLU A 135 51.50 9.79 -2.21
N THR A 136 52.04 9.30 -1.08
CA THR A 136 53.14 9.99 -0.41
C THR A 136 54.47 9.57 -1.01
N VAL A 137 55.23 10.53 -1.53
CA VAL A 137 56.59 10.30 -2.02
C VAL A 137 57.55 11.05 -1.11
N GLY A 138 58.73 10.46 -0.87
CA GLY A 138 59.66 10.84 0.20
C GLY A 138 59.79 12.35 0.49
N ALA A 139 60.08 12.66 1.76
CA ALA A 139 60.10 14.01 2.37
C ALA A 139 58.72 14.63 2.71
N GLY A 140 57.66 13.82 2.77
CA GLY A 140 56.35 14.25 3.27
C GLY A 140 55.52 15.05 2.26
N ASN A 141 55.84 14.95 0.97
CA ASN A 141 55.01 15.49 -0.09
C ASN A 141 54.01 14.42 -0.55
N SER A 142 52.72 14.71 -0.46
CA SER A 142 51.65 13.93 -1.09
C SER A 142 51.25 14.56 -2.43
N TYR A 143 50.83 13.74 -3.38
CA TYR A 143 50.08 14.19 -4.55
C TYR A 143 48.88 13.27 -4.80
N HIS A 144 47.83 13.83 -5.41
CA HIS A 144 46.70 13.03 -5.89
C HIS A 144 47.09 12.30 -7.18
N VAL A 145 46.86 10.99 -7.18
CA VAL A 145 46.88 10.15 -8.38
C VAL A 145 45.43 9.94 -8.78
N GLU A 146 45.07 10.45 -9.94
CA GLU A 146 43.78 10.20 -10.59
C GLU A 146 43.94 9.09 -11.61
N GLY A 147 42.96 8.20 -11.68
CA GLY A 147 42.93 7.13 -12.66
C GLY A 147 41.52 6.61 -12.90
N GLU A 148 41.41 5.65 -13.81
CA GLU A 148 40.15 5.04 -14.20
C GLU A 148 40.34 3.54 -14.27
N GLY A 149 39.69 2.83 -13.35
CA GLY A 149 39.58 1.38 -13.37
C GLY A 149 38.44 0.92 -14.27
N SER A 150 38.48 -0.34 -14.70
CA SER A 150 37.39 -0.94 -15.47
C SER A 150 36.95 -2.23 -14.80
N ILE A 151 35.66 -2.31 -14.46
CA ILE A 151 35.01 -3.57 -14.08
C ILE A 151 34.54 -4.27 -15.35
N ILE A 152 34.79 -5.57 -15.43
CA ILE A 152 34.31 -6.41 -16.53
C ILE A 152 32.76 -6.49 -16.54
N PRO A 153 32.13 -6.76 -17.69
CA PRO A 153 30.69 -6.99 -17.74
C PRO A 153 30.22 -8.04 -16.73
N GLN A 154 29.08 -7.81 -16.08
CA GLN A 154 28.59 -8.78 -15.09
C GLN A 154 28.15 -10.10 -15.73
N ALA A 155 27.67 -10.08 -16.97
CA ALA A 155 27.30 -11.28 -17.73
C ALA A 155 28.48 -12.23 -17.98
N ASP A 156 29.73 -11.72 -17.96
CA ASP A 156 30.91 -12.55 -18.21
C ASP A 156 31.10 -13.67 -17.18
N VAL A 157 30.46 -13.55 -16.00
CA VAL A 157 30.45 -14.59 -14.96
C VAL A 157 29.88 -15.91 -15.47
N PHE A 158 28.88 -15.87 -16.34
CA PHE A 158 28.20 -17.07 -16.85
C PHE A 158 29.08 -17.88 -17.81
N TYR A 159 30.08 -17.27 -18.47
CA TYR A 159 31.04 -18.02 -19.30
C TYR A 159 31.93 -18.98 -18.49
N GLY A 160 32.08 -18.73 -17.19
CA GLY A 160 32.82 -19.57 -16.26
C GLY A 160 32.00 -20.71 -15.66
N ILE A 161 30.68 -20.74 -15.91
CA ILE A 161 29.73 -21.67 -15.31
C ILE A 161 29.25 -22.63 -16.39
N GLU A 162 29.02 -23.91 -16.03
CA GLU A 162 28.46 -24.86 -16.96
C GLU A 162 27.01 -24.48 -17.33
N SER A 163 26.68 -24.54 -18.63
CA SER A 163 25.36 -24.13 -19.09
C SER A 163 24.29 -25.06 -18.52
N GLY A 164 23.25 -24.48 -17.92
CA GLY A 164 22.15 -25.23 -17.32
C GLY A 164 22.38 -25.64 -15.87
N THR A 165 23.50 -25.26 -15.24
CA THR A 165 23.78 -25.60 -13.82
C THR A 165 23.52 -24.46 -12.85
N THR A 166 23.20 -23.25 -13.31
CA THR A 166 22.86 -22.13 -12.42
C THR A 166 21.48 -22.37 -11.79
N ASP A 167 21.42 -22.45 -10.46
CA ASP A 167 20.17 -22.65 -9.72
C ASP A 167 19.51 -21.33 -9.36
N TYR A 168 20.28 -20.35 -8.86
CA TYR A 168 19.75 -19.06 -8.43
C TYR A 168 20.58 -17.90 -8.99
N VAL A 169 19.91 -16.83 -9.39
CA VAL A 169 20.53 -15.54 -9.66
C VAL A 169 19.91 -14.50 -8.74
N THR A 170 20.71 -13.84 -7.90
CA THR A 170 20.21 -12.76 -7.03
C THR A 170 20.61 -11.41 -7.59
N VAL A 171 19.69 -10.45 -7.66
CA VAL A 171 19.94 -9.14 -8.28
C VAL A 171 19.24 -7.97 -7.57
N THR A 172 19.96 -6.84 -7.44
CA THR A 172 19.39 -5.49 -7.29
C THR A 172 19.91 -4.65 -8.46
N MET A 173 19.04 -4.01 -9.25
CA MET A 173 19.48 -3.12 -10.33
C MET A 173 18.39 -2.11 -10.66
N GLY A 174 18.79 -0.91 -11.06
CA GLY A 174 17.88 0.13 -11.56
C GLY A 174 17.93 1.44 -10.76
N GLY A 175 18.33 1.40 -9.48
CA GLY A 175 18.45 2.62 -8.66
C GLY A 175 19.40 3.67 -9.27
N ASN A 176 20.50 3.22 -9.88
CA ASN A 176 21.43 4.11 -10.59
C ASN A 176 20.89 4.57 -11.96
N ASP A 177 20.10 3.74 -12.64
CA ASP A 177 19.48 4.05 -13.94
C ASP A 177 18.43 5.17 -13.81
N VAL A 178 17.73 5.24 -12.67
CA VAL A 178 16.77 6.32 -12.36
C VAL A 178 17.43 7.54 -11.71
N GLY A 179 18.75 7.54 -11.48
CA GLY A 179 19.47 8.67 -10.91
C GLY A 179 19.20 8.88 -9.41
N PHE A 180 18.88 7.82 -8.67
CA PHE A 180 18.46 7.89 -7.27
C PHE A 180 19.56 8.49 -6.35
N VAL A 181 20.84 8.26 -6.66
CA VAL A 181 21.98 8.86 -5.94
C VAL A 181 21.95 10.40 -6.01
N ASP A 182 21.59 10.97 -7.16
CA ASP A 182 21.49 12.42 -7.33
C ASP A 182 20.29 13.00 -6.57
N ILE A 183 19.19 12.25 -6.45
CA ILE A 183 18.00 12.62 -5.68
C ILE A 183 18.36 12.76 -4.19
N VAL A 184 18.94 11.71 -3.60
CA VAL A 184 19.34 11.69 -2.18
C VAL A 184 20.38 12.78 -1.89
N THR A 185 21.37 12.94 -2.77
CA THR A 185 22.41 13.96 -2.63
C THR A 185 21.83 15.37 -2.69
N THR A 186 20.89 15.62 -3.61
CA THR A 186 20.22 16.92 -3.73
C THR A 186 19.39 17.23 -2.49
N ALA A 187 18.60 16.27 -2.02
CA ALA A 187 17.79 16.44 -0.82
C ALA A 187 18.65 16.77 0.41
N ALA A 188 19.75 16.05 0.61
CA ALA A 188 20.68 16.30 1.71
C ALA A 188 21.40 17.67 1.64
N MET A 189 21.51 18.27 0.45
CA MET A 189 22.20 19.55 0.22
C MET A 189 21.26 20.75 0.11
N ASN A 190 19.95 20.54 -0.07
CA ASN A 190 18.93 21.59 -0.23
C ASN A 190 18.80 22.50 1.00
N ASP A 191 19.15 22.03 2.21
CA ASP A 191 19.11 22.80 3.46
C ASP A 191 20.41 23.57 3.76
N ILE A 192 21.40 23.55 2.86
CA ILE A 192 22.58 24.41 2.96
C ILE A 192 22.26 25.76 2.29
N PRO A 193 22.21 26.90 3.02
CA PRO A 193 21.68 28.19 2.51
C PRO A 193 22.43 28.85 1.33
N VAL A 194 23.44 28.19 0.77
CA VAL A 194 24.43 28.76 -0.15
C VAL A 194 24.37 28.13 -1.55
N LEU A 195 23.69 27.00 -1.76
CA LEU A 195 23.60 26.33 -3.05
C LEU A 195 22.15 26.26 -3.56
N GLU A 196 22.00 26.32 -4.89
CA GLU A 196 20.75 26.59 -5.60
C GLU A 196 19.59 25.66 -5.20
N ARG A 197 18.47 26.26 -4.81
CA ARG A 197 17.18 25.59 -4.55
C ARG A 197 16.70 24.87 -5.82
N GLY A 198 16.85 23.56 -5.88
CA GLY A 198 16.19 22.69 -6.84
C GLY A 198 15.07 21.93 -6.15
N ASN A 199 13.82 22.13 -6.58
CA ASN A 199 12.65 21.47 -6.00
C ASN A 199 12.77 19.94 -6.19
N LEU A 200 12.91 19.19 -5.09
CA LEU A 200 13.05 17.73 -5.06
C LEU A 200 11.91 17.05 -5.85
N ARG A 201 10.70 17.60 -5.77
CA ARG A 201 9.52 17.15 -6.55
C ARG A 201 9.74 17.23 -8.05
N ASP A 202 10.35 18.29 -8.56
CA ASP A 202 10.57 18.47 -10.01
C ASP A 202 11.61 17.45 -10.52
N LYS A 203 12.62 17.13 -9.71
CA LYS A 203 13.60 16.09 -10.04
C LYS A 203 12.96 14.71 -10.08
N LEU A 204 12.16 14.37 -9.07
CA LEU A 204 11.43 13.11 -9.03
C LEU A 204 10.44 13.00 -10.20
N GLY A 205 9.73 14.08 -10.54
CA GLY A 205 8.86 14.12 -11.71
C GLY A 205 9.61 13.86 -13.03
N ASN A 206 10.82 14.41 -13.20
CA ASN A 206 11.64 14.13 -14.37
C ASN A 206 12.12 12.67 -14.42
N VAL A 207 12.44 12.08 -13.27
CA VAL A 207 12.84 10.67 -13.17
C VAL A 207 11.71 9.76 -13.63
N TRP A 208 10.49 9.97 -13.13
CA TRP A 208 9.32 9.22 -13.58
C TRP A 208 9.00 9.43 -15.07
N GLY A 209 9.27 10.63 -15.60
CA GLY A 209 9.17 10.92 -17.03
C GLY A 209 10.15 10.11 -17.89
N GLU A 210 11.42 9.99 -17.47
CA GLU A 210 12.42 9.14 -18.16
C GLU A 210 12.19 7.64 -17.92
N PHE A 211 11.57 7.30 -16.78
CA PHE A 211 11.25 5.91 -16.44
C PHE A 211 10.23 5.31 -17.42
N TYR A 212 9.10 5.99 -17.65
CA TYR A 212 7.98 5.52 -18.49
C TYR A 212 8.06 5.93 -19.96
N LYS A 213 9.09 6.67 -20.35
CA LYS A 213 9.33 7.03 -21.76
C LYS A 213 9.60 5.76 -22.61
N ASP A 214 9.24 5.82 -23.89
CA ASP A 214 9.60 4.78 -24.87
C ASP A 214 11.12 4.59 -24.93
N GLN A 215 11.59 3.36 -24.72
CA GLN A 215 13.00 3.04 -24.49
C GLN A 215 13.59 3.76 -23.27
N GLY A 216 12.77 3.86 -22.21
CA GLY A 216 13.11 4.41 -20.91
C GLY A 216 13.65 3.35 -19.95
N VAL A 217 13.83 3.72 -18.69
CA VAL A 217 14.44 2.84 -17.67
C VAL A 217 13.64 1.54 -17.51
N ARG A 218 12.31 1.62 -17.55
CA ARG A 218 11.42 0.46 -17.45
C ARG A 218 11.72 -0.61 -18.50
N ASP A 219 11.79 -0.19 -19.77
CA ASP A 219 12.02 -1.10 -20.90
C ASP A 219 13.40 -1.74 -20.81
N TYR A 220 14.39 -0.98 -20.35
CA TYR A 220 15.75 -1.47 -20.14
C TYR A 220 15.85 -2.46 -18.99
N LEU A 221 15.09 -2.27 -17.90
CA LEU A 221 15.00 -3.24 -16.80
C LEU A 221 14.31 -4.55 -17.24
N LYS A 222 13.22 -4.46 -18.01
CA LYS A 222 12.61 -5.66 -18.60
C LYS A 222 13.60 -6.43 -19.48
N LEU A 223 14.33 -5.70 -20.33
CA LEU A 223 15.36 -6.27 -21.19
C LEU A 223 16.49 -6.91 -20.36
N LEU A 224 16.89 -6.28 -19.25
CA LEU A 224 17.87 -6.83 -18.32
C LEU A 224 17.45 -8.21 -17.80
N TYR A 225 16.22 -8.35 -17.31
CA TYR A 225 15.71 -9.61 -16.77
C TYR A 225 15.70 -10.71 -17.83
N GLY A 226 15.26 -10.40 -19.05
CA GLY A 226 15.36 -11.32 -20.18
C GLY A 226 16.81 -11.72 -20.52
N ASN A 227 17.76 -10.79 -20.42
CA ASN A 227 19.17 -11.08 -20.65
C ASN A 227 19.78 -11.95 -19.54
N ILE A 228 19.41 -11.70 -18.28
CA ILE A 228 19.84 -12.53 -17.15
C ILE A 228 19.30 -13.94 -17.32
N ALA A 229 18.01 -14.10 -17.62
CA ALA A 229 17.40 -15.41 -17.87
C ALA A 229 18.05 -16.15 -19.05
N TYR A 230 18.41 -15.42 -20.10
CA TYR A 230 19.10 -15.99 -21.26
C TYR A 230 20.48 -16.55 -20.88
N GLU A 231 21.29 -15.79 -20.13
CA GLU A 231 22.65 -16.22 -19.76
C GLU A 231 22.65 -17.30 -18.65
N ALA A 232 21.74 -17.20 -17.69
CA ALA A 232 21.63 -18.15 -16.57
C ALA A 232 21.01 -19.49 -17.00
N GLY A 233 20.15 -19.47 -18.02
CA GLY A 233 19.37 -20.61 -18.48
C GLY A 233 17.98 -20.69 -17.84
N PRO A 234 17.02 -21.37 -18.50
CA PRO A 234 15.61 -21.38 -18.10
C PRO A 234 15.35 -22.06 -16.74
N GLN A 235 16.27 -22.89 -16.27
CA GLN A 235 16.17 -23.55 -14.97
C GLN A 235 16.47 -22.61 -13.78
N ALA A 236 17.21 -21.52 -14.02
CA ALA A 236 17.67 -20.63 -12.97
C ALA A 236 16.51 -19.81 -12.39
N LYS A 237 16.42 -19.75 -11.06
CA LYS A 237 15.48 -18.91 -10.32
C LYS A 237 16.10 -17.53 -10.12
N ILE A 238 15.57 -16.52 -10.79
CA ILE A 238 16.06 -15.15 -10.70
C ILE A 238 15.31 -14.43 -9.58
N ILE A 239 16.01 -14.02 -8.52
CA ILE A 239 15.43 -13.31 -7.38
C ILE A 239 15.86 -11.84 -7.46
N VAL A 240 14.89 -10.98 -7.77
CA VAL A 240 15.03 -9.53 -7.81
C VAL A 240 14.65 -8.96 -6.45
N ALA A 241 15.63 -8.46 -5.70
CA ALA A 241 15.36 -7.80 -4.42
C ALA A 241 15.07 -6.31 -4.65
N GLY A 242 14.01 -5.80 -4.02
CA GLY A 242 13.70 -4.37 -4.01
C GLY A 242 14.65 -3.56 -3.11
N TYR A 243 14.37 -2.26 -2.98
CA TYR A 243 15.12 -1.32 -2.15
C TYR A 243 14.34 -0.98 -0.85
N PRO A 244 15.00 -0.80 0.30
CA PRO A 244 14.32 -0.50 1.56
C PRO A 244 13.88 0.97 1.64
N GLU A 245 12.98 1.29 2.57
CA GLU A 245 12.81 2.68 3.00
C GLU A 245 14.14 3.21 3.57
N LEU A 246 14.46 4.48 3.29
CA LEU A 246 15.82 4.98 3.40
C LEU A 246 16.00 5.99 4.52
N ILE A 247 15.05 6.90 4.69
CA ILE A 247 15.13 8.00 5.65
C ILE A 247 13.98 7.88 6.63
N SER A 248 14.21 8.15 7.92
CA SER A 248 13.10 8.24 8.88
C SER A 248 12.05 9.25 8.38
N ARG A 249 10.77 8.89 8.43
CA ARG A 249 9.66 9.79 8.06
C ARG A 249 9.59 11.05 8.94
N GLU A 250 10.19 11.02 10.14
CA GLU A 250 10.39 12.22 10.99
C GLU A 250 11.48 13.17 10.44
N GLY A 251 12.18 12.75 9.38
CA GLY A 251 13.35 13.41 8.80
C GLY A 251 14.62 13.17 9.62
N SER A 252 15.63 14.01 9.37
CA SER A 252 16.89 14.01 10.14
C SER A 252 17.08 15.27 10.99
N GLY A 253 16.06 16.12 11.06
CA GLY A 253 16.05 17.40 11.78
C GLY A 253 16.96 18.50 11.23
N PHE A 254 17.98 18.17 10.42
CA PHE A 254 18.94 19.13 9.83
C PHE A 254 19.25 18.91 8.35
N LEU A 255 19.27 17.66 7.86
CA LEU A 255 19.61 17.35 6.46
C LEU A 255 18.40 17.03 5.59
N PHE A 256 17.30 16.61 6.22
CA PHE A 256 16.06 16.20 5.56
C PHE A 256 14.91 16.71 6.40
N SER A 257 14.04 17.51 5.78
CA SER A 257 12.72 17.80 6.32
C SER A 257 11.87 16.52 6.33
N ALA A 258 10.84 16.46 7.17
CA ALA A 258 9.89 15.35 7.18
C ALA A 258 9.17 15.21 5.81
N GLU A 259 8.92 16.33 5.13
CA GLU A 259 8.34 16.34 3.78
C GLU A 259 9.28 15.74 2.73
N ASP A 260 10.58 16.10 2.76
CA ASP A 260 11.57 15.56 1.82
C ASP A 260 11.84 14.08 2.08
N ALA A 261 11.92 13.67 3.36
CA ALA A 261 12.08 12.27 3.73
C ALA A 261 10.92 11.43 3.21
N LYS A 262 9.68 11.83 3.51
CA LYS A 262 8.48 11.15 2.99
C LYS A 262 8.48 11.07 1.47
N LEU A 263 8.84 12.17 0.79
CA LEU A 263 8.87 12.20 -0.67
C LEU A 263 9.92 11.24 -1.27
N ILE A 264 11.07 11.07 -0.61
CA ILE A 264 12.09 10.09 -1.01
C ILE A 264 11.55 8.67 -0.83
N ASP A 265 11.01 8.34 0.35
CA ASP A 265 10.56 6.96 0.62
C ASP A 265 9.32 6.59 -0.19
N ASP A 266 8.35 7.51 -0.37
CA ASP A 266 7.20 7.31 -1.26
C ASP A 266 7.67 7.04 -2.72
N SER A 267 8.79 7.65 -3.14
CA SER A 267 9.37 7.39 -4.47
C SER A 267 10.11 6.04 -4.54
N VAL A 268 10.73 5.57 -3.46
CA VAL A 268 11.31 4.23 -3.38
C VAL A 268 10.22 3.17 -3.44
N GLN A 269 9.11 3.40 -2.72
CA GLN A 269 7.95 2.52 -2.77
C GLN A 269 7.42 2.38 -4.19
N ALA A 270 7.10 3.50 -4.85
CA ALA A 270 6.63 3.46 -6.22
C ALA A 270 7.64 2.77 -7.18
N PHE A 271 8.94 2.89 -6.93
CA PHE A 271 9.96 2.22 -7.74
C PHE A 271 9.97 0.70 -7.52
N ASN A 272 9.81 0.24 -6.29
CA ASN A 272 9.66 -1.18 -5.98
C ASN A 272 8.39 -1.78 -6.58
N ASP A 273 7.26 -1.07 -6.48
CA ASP A 273 5.99 -1.50 -7.06
C ASP A 273 6.15 -1.75 -8.56
N GLU A 274 6.92 -0.90 -9.24
CA GLU A 274 7.17 -1.03 -10.67
C GLU A 274 8.18 -2.13 -11.02
N ILE A 275 9.18 -2.37 -10.17
CA ILE A 275 10.06 -3.55 -10.29
C ILE A 275 9.25 -4.83 -10.14
N GLN A 276 8.35 -4.89 -9.16
CA GLN A 276 7.45 -6.02 -8.94
C GLN A 276 6.57 -6.25 -10.17
N ASN A 277 5.91 -5.21 -10.69
CA ASN A 277 5.11 -5.29 -11.91
C ASN A 277 5.92 -5.84 -13.10
N LEU A 278 7.18 -5.40 -13.26
CA LEU A 278 8.07 -5.90 -14.30
C LEU A 278 8.41 -7.38 -14.14
N VAL A 279 8.64 -7.83 -12.90
CA VAL A 279 8.87 -9.23 -12.59
C VAL A 279 7.65 -10.08 -12.91
N GLU A 280 6.45 -9.63 -12.54
CA GLU A 280 5.18 -10.29 -12.86
C GLU A 280 4.96 -10.40 -14.38
N GLU A 281 5.23 -9.33 -15.14
CA GLU A 281 5.21 -9.38 -16.62
C GLU A 281 6.19 -10.40 -17.18
N CYS A 282 7.39 -10.48 -16.60
CA CYS A 282 8.40 -11.44 -17.01
C CYS A 282 7.97 -12.89 -16.72
N GLN A 283 7.32 -13.13 -15.57
CA GLN A 283 6.77 -14.45 -15.24
C GLN A 283 5.65 -14.87 -16.20
N GLN A 284 4.78 -13.93 -16.62
CA GLN A 284 3.74 -14.20 -17.64
C GLN A 284 4.34 -14.58 -19.00
N GLU A 285 5.59 -14.16 -19.26
CA GLU A 285 6.40 -14.56 -20.40
C GLU A 285 7.20 -15.87 -20.16
N ASP A 286 6.78 -16.67 -19.17
CA ASP A 286 7.34 -17.98 -18.78
C ASP A 286 8.76 -17.92 -18.19
N MET A 287 9.15 -16.76 -17.67
CA MET A 287 10.45 -16.58 -17.01
C MET A 287 10.41 -17.05 -15.55
N ASN A 288 11.47 -17.74 -15.11
CA ASN A 288 11.62 -18.21 -13.74
C ASN A 288 12.22 -17.10 -12.85
N ILE A 289 11.41 -16.09 -12.53
CA ILE A 289 11.83 -14.85 -11.86
C ILE A 289 10.88 -14.49 -10.72
N TYR A 290 11.39 -13.88 -9.65
CA TYR A 290 10.68 -13.59 -8.39
C TYR A 290 11.09 -12.23 -7.86
N PHE A 291 10.17 -11.53 -7.19
CA PHE A 291 10.45 -10.26 -6.52
C PHE A 291 10.43 -10.45 -5.01
N VAL A 292 11.37 -9.80 -4.32
CA VAL A 292 11.45 -9.81 -2.86
C VAL A 292 11.42 -8.37 -2.37
N SER A 293 10.32 -7.98 -1.73
CA SER A 293 10.28 -6.73 -0.95
C SER A 293 11.12 -6.88 0.32
N VAL A 294 11.85 -5.82 0.66
CA VAL A 294 12.60 -5.71 1.92
C VAL A 294 12.02 -4.65 2.84
N GLN A 295 10.99 -3.92 2.42
CA GLN A 295 10.51 -2.73 3.13
C GLN A 295 10.01 -3.04 4.54
N ASP A 296 9.21 -4.10 4.72
CA ASP A 296 8.69 -4.49 6.03
C ASP A 296 9.80 -4.78 7.06
N GLU A 297 10.89 -5.40 6.62
CA GLU A 297 12.02 -5.74 7.50
C GLU A 297 12.88 -4.50 7.84
N PHE A 298 12.73 -3.42 7.08
CA PHE A 298 13.42 -2.15 7.27
C PHE A 298 12.55 -1.06 7.91
N ALA A 299 11.23 -1.26 8.01
CA ALA A 299 10.32 -0.31 8.61
C ALA A 299 10.68 -0.02 10.08
N GLY A 300 10.87 1.26 10.41
CA GLY A 300 11.36 1.72 11.73
C GLY A 300 12.87 1.57 11.93
N HIS A 301 13.60 1.13 10.89
CA HIS A 301 15.05 0.93 10.86
C HIS A 301 15.74 1.77 9.77
N GLU A 302 15.06 2.79 9.25
CA GLU A 302 15.60 3.70 8.24
C GLU A 302 16.78 4.53 8.82
N ALA A 303 17.49 5.26 7.97
CA ALA A 303 18.50 6.19 8.45
C ALA A 303 17.87 7.24 9.37
N TYR A 304 18.61 7.65 10.40
CA TYR A 304 18.20 8.60 11.44
C TYR A 304 17.21 8.07 12.49
N THR A 305 16.82 6.79 12.43
CA THR A 305 16.09 6.13 13.52
C THR A 305 17.01 5.76 14.69
N SER A 306 16.42 5.19 15.75
CA SER A 306 17.19 4.74 16.93
C SER A 306 17.85 3.37 16.73
N ASP A 307 17.36 2.55 15.79
CA ASP A 307 17.89 1.23 15.45
C ASP A 307 18.11 1.12 13.93
N GLU A 308 19.13 1.79 13.43
CA GLU A 308 19.32 1.99 11.99
C GLU A 308 19.89 0.74 11.31
N TYR A 309 19.26 0.34 10.20
CA TYR A 309 19.74 -0.67 9.25
C TYR A 309 20.36 -0.02 8.01
N ILE A 310 20.07 1.25 7.79
CA ILE A 310 20.65 2.08 6.74
C ILE A 310 21.71 3.02 7.33
N ASN A 311 22.85 3.14 6.66
CA ASN A 311 23.86 4.13 7.00
C ASN A 311 23.30 5.56 6.83
N ARG A 312 23.46 6.39 7.86
CA ARG A 312 23.24 7.85 7.75
C ARG A 312 24.08 8.45 6.63
N VAL A 313 23.70 9.65 6.18
CA VAL A 313 24.53 10.41 5.23
C VAL A 313 25.87 10.72 5.87
N LYS A 314 26.94 10.27 5.22
CA LYS A 314 28.33 10.49 5.61
C LYS A 314 28.89 11.60 4.73
N ILE A 315 28.88 12.82 5.25
CA ILE A 315 29.27 14.05 4.52
C ILE A 315 30.74 14.04 4.07
N ASN A 316 31.59 13.24 4.73
CA ASN A 316 32.99 13.09 4.36
C ASN A 316 33.26 11.69 3.82
N ALA A 317 34.13 11.62 2.82
CA ALA A 317 34.69 10.40 2.29
C ALA A 317 35.25 9.50 3.41
N GLN A 318 35.02 8.20 3.26
CA GLN A 318 35.52 7.12 4.09
C GLN A 318 36.81 6.56 3.49
N PRO A 319 37.61 5.81 4.27
CA PRO A 319 38.94 5.37 3.84
C PRO A 319 38.97 4.53 2.55
N GLN A 320 37.88 3.83 2.21
CA GLN A 320 37.80 3.01 1.00
C GLN A 320 37.03 3.69 -0.13
N ASP A 321 36.50 4.90 0.05
CA ASP A 321 35.86 5.61 -1.06
C ASP A 321 36.86 5.83 -2.20
N LEU A 322 36.41 5.62 -3.44
CA LEU A 322 37.23 5.85 -4.63
C LEU A 322 37.63 7.32 -4.81
N LYS A 323 36.99 8.26 -4.10
CA LYS A 323 37.30 9.69 -4.14
C LYS A 323 37.58 10.19 -2.71
N PRO A 324 38.65 10.97 -2.49
CA PRO A 324 39.07 11.39 -1.14
C PRO A 324 38.27 12.59 -0.62
N GLU A 325 37.40 13.19 -1.45
CA GLU A 325 36.61 14.37 -1.13
C GLU A 325 35.15 14.18 -1.53
N GLY A 326 34.25 14.83 -0.79
CA GLY A 326 32.80 14.77 -1.01
C GLY A 326 32.07 13.82 -0.05
N PRO A 327 30.73 13.70 -0.20
CA PRO A 327 29.95 12.72 0.54
C PRO A 327 30.37 11.31 0.15
N SER A 328 30.42 10.43 1.15
CA SER A 328 30.82 9.04 0.97
C SER A 328 29.76 8.24 0.21
N ALA A 329 30.20 7.30 -0.62
CA ALA A 329 29.34 6.34 -1.29
C ALA A 329 28.60 5.43 -0.31
N TYR A 330 29.10 5.29 0.92
CA TYR A 330 28.48 4.49 1.99
C TYR A 330 27.14 5.07 2.45
N SER A 331 26.88 6.35 2.15
CA SER A 331 25.67 7.05 2.58
C SER A 331 24.43 6.35 2.05
N VAL A 332 23.43 6.15 2.91
CA VAL A 332 22.10 5.64 2.51
C VAL A 332 22.17 4.26 1.85
N HIS A 333 23.11 3.43 2.32
CA HIS A 333 23.20 2.00 1.99
C HIS A 333 23.04 1.15 3.25
N PRO A 334 22.61 -0.11 3.12
CA PRO A 334 22.52 -1.03 4.26
C PRO A 334 23.83 -1.09 5.05
N ASN A 335 23.74 -1.10 6.36
CA ASN A 335 24.84 -1.46 7.25
C ASN A 335 24.83 -2.98 7.52
N ASP A 336 25.70 -3.47 8.41
CA ASP A 336 25.77 -4.89 8.77
C ASP A 336 24.42 -5.51 9.22
N LYS A 337 23.59 -4.74 9.94
CA LYS A 337 22.23 -5.17 10.32
C LYS A 337 21.29 -5.19 9.12
N GLY A 338 21.35 -4.15 8.28
CA GLY A 338 20.58 -4.08 7.04
C GLY A 338 20.93 -5.20 6.05
N ALA A 339 22.21 -5.56 5.92
CA ALA A 339 22.61 -6.73 5.12
C ALA A 339 22.08 -8.04 5.72
N ALA A 340 22.00 -8.17 7.05
CA ALA A 340 21.33 -9.30 7.68
C ALA A 340 19.83 -9.33 7.36
N ALA A 341 19.17 -8.16 7.36
CA ALA A 341 17.75 -8.01 7.02
C ALA A 341 17.48 -8.41 5.57
N TYR A 342 18.23 -7.87 4.61
CA TYR A 342 18.20 -8.29 3.21
C TYR A 342 18.36 -9.80 3.05
N ALA A 343 19.37 -10.37 3.71
CA ALA A 343 19.62 -11.80 3.64
C ALA A 343 18.44 -12.62 4.15
N ARG A 344 17.77 -12.20 5.23
CA ARG A 344 16.56 -12.86 5.73
C ARG A 344 15.42 -12.82 4.71
N CYS A 345 15.17 -11.67 4.09
CA CYS A 345 14.11 -11.54 3.09
C CYS A 345 14.35 -12.45 1.88
N VAL A 346 15.56 -12.44 1.32
CA VAL A 346 15.90 -13.27 0.17
C VAL A 346 15.99 -14.75 0.54
N GLN A 347 16.47 -15.08 1.74
CA GLN A 347 16.49 -16.46 2.23
C GLN A 347 15.08 -17.02 2.35
N ARG A 348 14.10 -16.26 2.86
CA ARG A 348 12.70 -16.69 2.91
C ARG A 348 12.18 -17.08 1.52
N MET A 349 12.42 -16.23 0.51
CA MET A 349 12.03 -16.56 -0.87
C MET A 349 12.72 -17.84 -1.40
N ILE A 350 14.01 -18.05 -1.09
CA ILE A 350 14.71 -19.28 -1.48
C ILE A 350 14.07 -20.50 -0.81
N ASP A 351 13.78 -20.41 0.49
CA ASP A 351 13.15 -21.47 1.27
C ASP A 351 11.74 -21.77 0.75
N ASP A 352 10.94 -20.74 0.45
CA ASP A 352 9.59 -20.85 -0.09
C ASP A 352 9.60 -21.51 -1.48
N ILE A 353 10.55 -21.12 -2.34
CA ILE A 353 10.74 -21.75 -3.66
C ILE A 353 11.04 -23.24 -3.50
N GLN A 354 11.97 -23.59 -2.61
CA GLN A 354 12.34 -24.98 -2.36
C GLN A 354 11.15 -25.78 -1.84
N GLU A 355 10.36 -25.20 -0.91
CA GLU A 355 9.16 -25.83 -0.39
C GLU A 355 8.10 -26.06 -1.48
N CYS A 356 7.90 -25.10 -2.39
CA CYS A 356 7.03 -25.30 -3.55
C CYS A 356 7.51 -26.46 -4.43
N GLU A 357 8.80 -26.50 -4.76
CA GLU A 357 9.39 -27.55 -5.59
C GLU A 357 9.27 -28.94 -4.95
N ASP A 358 9.57 -29.05 -3.65
CA ASP A 358 9.44 -30.30 -2.87
C ASP A 358 8.00 -30.82 -2.85
N ASN A 359 7.02 -29.91 -2.86
CA ASN A 359 5.61 -30.23 -2.88
C ASN A 359 5.03 -30.38 -4.30
N GLY A 360 5.83 -30.20 -5.35
CA GLY A 360 5.38 -30.26 -6.75
C GLY A 360 4.44 -29.12 -7.15
N VAL A 361 4.53 -27.99 -6.46
CA VAL A 361 3.83 -26.73 -6.75
C VAL A 361 4.75 -25.86 -7.61
N ASP A 362 4.18 -25.17 -8.60
CA ASP A 362 4.93 -24.19 -9.40
C ASP A 362 5.30 -23.00 -8.51
N PRO A 363 6.58 -22.74 -8.21
CA PRO A 363 6.95 -21.67 -7.29
C PRO A 363 6.55 -20.28 -7.79
N ARG A 364 6.22 -20.12 -9.08
CA ARG A 364 5.73 -18.84 -9.62
C ARG A 364 4.41 -18.39 -8.99
N THR A 365 3.68 -19.29 -8.30
CA THR A 365 2.55 -18.90 -7.45
C THR A 365 2.98 -18.13 -6.21
N LEU A 366 4.26 -18.07 -5.84
CA LEU A 366 4.71 -17.21 -4.72
C LEU A 366 4.56 -15.72 -5.01
N MET A 367 4.44 -15.36 -6.29
CA MET A 367 4.19 -13.99 -6.76
C MET A 367 2.71 -13.74 -7.05
N GLY A 368 1.88 -14.79 -7.02
CA GLY A 368 0.44 -14.73 -7.21
C GLY A 368 -0.23 -15.68 -6.22
N ASP A 369 -0.72 -15.10 -5.12
CA ASP A 369 -1.29 -15.71 -3.92
C ASP A 369 -0.31 -15.98 -2.76
N SER A 370 -0.77 -15.61 -1.55
CA SER A 370 -0.61 -16.36 -0.28
C SER A 370 0.51 -15.98 0.71
N LYS A 371 0.22 -15.00 1.58
CA LYS A 371 0.42 -15.23 3.03
C LYS A 371 -0.87 -15.84 3.60
N VAL A 372 -1.03 -17.15 3.43
CA VAL A 372 -2.03 -17.89 4.23
C VAL A 372 -1.30 -18.46 5.44
N ASP A 373 -1.45 -17.84 6.61
CA ASP A 373 -1.31 -18.55 7.87
C ASP A 373 -2.53 -19.48 8.00
N PRO A 374 -2.37 -20.83 8.02
CA PRO A 374 -3.49 -21.74 8.15
C PRO A 374 -4.23 -21.66 9.51
N ASN A 375 -3.85 -20.74 10.40
CA ASN A 375 -4.57 -20.43 11.65
C ASN A 375 -5.07 -18.99 11.80
N ASP A 376 -4.93 -18.11 10.80
CA ASP A 376 -5.51 -16.76 10.85
C ASP A 376 -6.76 -16.67 9.96
N ALA A 377 -7.91 -16.91 10.56
CA ALA A 377 -9.21 -16.94 9.88
C ALA A 377 -9.85 -15.54 9.82
N SER A 378 -9.25 -14.60 9.08
CA SER A 378 -10.00 -13.42 8.61
C SER A 378 -9.56 -13.02 7.20
N SER A 379 -9.91 -13.80 6.18
CA SER A 379 -9.84 -13.33 4.79
C SER A 379 -10.93 -12.27 4.60
N ARG A 380 -10.57 -11.05 4.19
CA ARG A 380 -11.50 -9.92 4.08
C ARG A 380 -11.94 -9.78 2.63
N HIS A 381 -13.24 -9.91 2.33
CA HIS A 381 -13.74 -9.85 0.95
C HIS A 381 -14.47 -8.53 0.67
N VAL A 382 -13.98 -7.81 -0.33
CA VAL A 382 -14.52 -6.52 -0.77
C VAL A 382 -14.97 -6.62 -2.21
N VAL A 383 -16.21 -6.24 -2.50
CA VAL A 383 -16.72 -6.17 -3.88
C VAL A 383 -16.81 -4.72 -4.31
N LEU A 384 -16.10 -4.36 -5.37
CA LEU A 384 -16.23 -3.07 -6.04
C LEU A 384 -17.26 -3.18 -7.16
N ALA A 385 -18.36 -2.45 -7.04
CA ALA A 385 -19.42 -2.36 -8.04
C ALA A 385 -19.38 -0.98 -8.74
N LEU A 386 -18.87 -0.96 -9.98
CA LEU A 386 -18.61 0.25 -10.75
C LEU A 386 -19.67 0.49 -11.81
N ASP A 387 -20.34 1.64 -11.72
CA ASP A 387 -21.26 2.11 -12.75
C ASP A 387 -20.51 2.51 -14.02
N THR A 388 -20.88 1.86 -15.11
CA THR A 388 -20.38 2.13 -16.46
C THR A 388 -21.54 2.47 -17.41
N SER A 389 -22.65 2.96 -16.87
CA SER A 389 -23.82 3.40 -17.63
C SER A 389 -23.49 4.57 -18.55
N GLY A 390 -24.38 4.85 -19.52
CA GLY A 390 -24.19 5.96 -20.45
C GLY A 390 -24.13 7.35 -19.80
N SER A 391 -24.77 7.55 -18.64
CA SER A 391 -24.75 8.81 -17.88
C SER A 391 -23.40 9.08 -17.22
N MET A 392 -22.61 8.03 -16.97
CA MET A 392 -21.25 8.13 -16.44
C MET A 392 -20.22 8.61 -17.49
N ASP A 393 -20.57 8.73 -18.77
CA ASP A 393 -19.62 9.11 -19.83
C ASP A 393 -18.93 10.46 -19.53
N GLY A 394 -17.62 10.52 -19.80
CA GLY A 394 -16.79 11.68 -19.50
C GLY A 394 -16.28 11.71 -18.05
N GLU A 395 -16.53 12.83 -17.35
CA GLU A 395 -15.91 13.11 -16.05
C GLU A 395 -16.31 12.12 -14.94
N PRO A 396 -17.60 11.75 -14.77
CA PRO A 396 -17.99 10.82 -13.71
C PRO A 396 -17.27 9.47 -13.78
N LEU A 397 -17.15 8.88 -14.98
CA LEU A 397 -16.40 7.63 -15.16
C LEU A 397 -14.89 7.83 -14.99
N ASN A 398 -14.32 8.97 -15.40
CA ASN A 398 -12.90 9.26 -15.17
C ASN A 398 -12.60 9.34 -13.67
N GLU A 399 -13.44 10.02 -12.89
CA GLU A 399 -13.32 10.11 -11.44
C GLU A 399 -13.58 8.76 -10.78
N THR A 400 -14.55 7.98 -11.24
CA THR A 400 -14.78 6.60 -10.77
C THR A 400 -13.54 5.73 -10.97
N LYS A 401 -12.90 5.82 -12.15
CA LYS A 401 -11.65 5.10 -12.43
C LYS A 401 -10.51 5.61 -11.55
N THR A 402 -10.42 6.92 -11.30
CA THR A 402 -9.40 7.51 -10.40
C THR A 402 -9.60 7.03 -8.97
N ALA A 403 -10.81 7.17 -8.44
CA ALA A 403 -11.20 6.67 -7.12
C ALA A 403 -10.90 5.20 -6.94
N THR A 404 -11.17 4.37 -7.96
CA THR A 404 -10.86 2.94 -7.88
C THR A 404 -9.35 2.66 -7.88
N ARG A 405 -8.56 3.39 -8.67
CA ARG A 405 -7.09 3.22 -8.68
C ARG A 405 -6.47 3.63 -7.34
N GLU A 406 -6.98 4.70 -6.73
CA GLU A 406 -6.51 5.15 -5.42
C GLU A 406 -7.00 4.20 -4.31
N PHE A 407 -8.24 3.73 -4.39
CA PHE A 407 -8.79 2.70 -3.51
C PHE A 407 -7.93 1.44 -3.50
N ALA A 408 -7.56 0.95 -4.70
CA ALA A 408 -6.67 -0.20 -4.88
C ALA A 408 -5.35 -0.03 -4.09
N SER A 409 -4.79 1.18 -4.10
CA SER A 409 -3.50 1.48 -3.43
C SER A 409 -3.59 1.48 -1.90
N THR A 410 -4.79 1.55 -1.33
CA THR A 410 -5.05 1.45 0.11
C THR A 410 -5.49 0.05 0.52
N ILE A 411 -6.37 -0.57 -0.27
CA ILE A 411 -7.03 -1.83 0.09
C ILE A 411 -6.07 -3.03 0.13
N PHE A 412 -5.13 -3.09 -0.81
CA PHE A 412 -4.18 -4.19 -0.91
C PHE A 412 -3.06 -4.14 0.15
N LYS A 413 -3.06 -3.11 1.01
CA LYS A 413 -2.21 -3.06 2.21
C LYS A 413 -2.81 -3.83 3.40
N SER A 414 -4.06 -4.28 3.30
CA SER A 414 -4.85 -4.86 4.41
C SER A 414 -5.17 -6.35 4.26
N ASP A 415 -4.47 -7.07 3.36
CA ASP A 415 -4.66 -8.50 3.10
C ASP A 415 -6.13 -8.84 2.73
N ALA A 416 -6.68 -8.05 1.79
CA ALA A 416 -8.07 -8.11 1.36
C ALA A 416 -8.18 -8.63 -0.09
N ASP A 417 -9.12 -9.54 -0.30
CA ASP A 417 -9.53 -10.04 -1.61
C ASP A 417 -10.55 -9.08 -2.23
N VAL A 418 -10.25 -8.58 -3.44
CA VAL A 418 -11.12 -7.64 -4.16
C VAL A 418 -11.79 -8.30 -5.35
N CYS A 419 -13.13 -8.29 -5.40
CA CYS A 419 -13.89 -8.58 -6.61
C CYS A 419 -14.19 -7.28 -7.37
N LEU A 420 -14.18 -7.33 -8.71
CA LEU A 420 -14.58 -6.21 -9.54
C LEU A 420 -15.82 -6.54 -10.35
N VAL A 421 -16.94 -5.89 -10.03
CA VAL A 421 -18.18 -5.89 -10.81
C VAL A 421 -18.28 -4.56 -11.54
N SER A 422 -18.54 -4.61 -12.85
CA SER A 422 -18.97 -3.41 -13.60
C SER A 422 -20.40 -3.60 -14.05
N TYR A 423 -21.20 -2.55 -14.10
CA TYR A 423 -22.59 -2.67 -14.53
C TYR A 423 -23.03 -1.51 -15.43
N ASP A 424 -24.00 -1.82 -16.28
CA ASP A 424 -24.76 -0.87 -17.09
C ASP A 424 -26.25 -1.27 -17.04
N SER A 425 -26.86 -1.70 -18.15
CA SER A 425 -28.15 -2.39 -18.18
C SER A 425 -28.12 -3.74 -17.45
N SER A 426 -26.94 -4.34 -17.27
CA SER A 426 -26.72 -5.56 -16.50
C SER A 426 -25.36 -5.55 -15.82
N ALA A 427 -25.24 -6.25 -14.70
CA ALA A 427 -23.98 -6.42 -14.00
C ALA A 427 -23.16 -7.58 -14.60
N ARG A 428 -21.86 -7.34 -14.75
CA ARG A 428 -20.89 -8.37 -15.17
C ARG A 428 -19.74 -8.42 -14.18
N ASN A 429 -19.32 -9.63 -13.86
CA ASN A 429 -18.07 -9.82 -13.16
C ASN A 429 -16.90 -9.54 -14.12
N VAL A 430 -16.01 -8.64 -13.72
CA VAL A 430 -14.79 -8.29 -14.44
C VAL A 430 -13.60 -9.01 -13.83
N ILE A 431 -13.56 -9.13 -12.50
CA ILE A 431 -12.55 -9.86 -11.75
C ILE A 431 -13.23 -10.70 -10.67
N ASP A 432 -13.04 -12.02 -10.73
CA ASP A 432 -13.64 -12.96 -9.77
C ASP A 432 -13.10 -12.81 -8.34
N SER A 433 -11.79 -12.66 -8.16
CA SER A 433 -11.11 -12.20 -6.94
C SER A 433 -9.70 -11.79 -7.36
N THR A 434 -9.11 -10.81 -6.71
CA THR A 434 -7.71 -10.42 -6.89
C THR A 434 -7.19 -9.78 -5.61
N ASP A 435 -5.96 -10.11 -5.24
CA ASP A 435 -5.09 -9.38 -4.31
C ASP A 435 -4.07 -8.50 -5.08
N ASN A 436 -4.03 -8.65 -6.41
CA ASN A 436 -3.12 -7.92 -7.29
C ASN A 436 -3.67 -6.53 -7.67
N GLU A 437 -2.99 -5.49 -7.18
CA GLU A 437 -3.31 -4.09 -7.42
C GLU A 437 -3.29 -3.73 -8.92
N TYR A 438 -2.34 -4.25 -9.67
CA TYR A 438 -2.23 -4.00 -11.11
C TYR A 438 -3.39 -4.60 -11.89
N ALA A 439 -3.80 -5.83 -11.58
CA ALA A 439 -4.93 -6.50 -12.24
C ALA A 439 -6.21 -5.67 -12.08
N LEU A 440 -6.46 -5.14 -10.88
CA LEU A 440 -7.58 -4.25 -10.61
C LEU A 440 -7.46 -2.93 -11.40
N LYS A 441 -6.30 -2.26 -11.33
CA LYS A 441 -6.06 -0.99 -12.05
C LYS A 441 -6.18 -1.15 -13.57
N ALA A 442 -5.71 -2.26 -14.13
CA ALA A 442 -5.78 -2.57 -15.55
C ALA A 442 -7.22 -2.83 -16.01
N ALA A 443 -7.98 -3.64 -15.25
CA ALA A 443 -9.38 -3.91 -15.56
C ALA A 443 -10.24 -2.63 -15.55
N VAL A 444 -9.97 -1.74 -14.60
CA VAL A 444 -10.66 -0.44 -14.46
C VAL A 444 -10.32 0.51 -15.61
N ARG A 445 -9.05 0.55 -16.05
CA ARG A 445 -8.62 1.39 -17.18
C ARG A 445 -9.47 1.14 -18.42
N ASP A 446 -9.77 -0.13 -18.69
CA ASP A 446 -10.41 -0.60 -19.92
C ASP A 446 -11.96 -0.51 -19.89
N LEU A 447 -12.54 -0.05 -18.78
CA LEU A 447 -13.99 0.19 -18.68
C LEU A 447 -14.44 1.32 -19.61
N SER A 448 -15.64 1.20 -20.17
CA SER A 448 -16.22 2.18 -21.07
C SER A 448 -17.70 2.37 -20.76
N ALA A 449 -18.17 3.62 -20.83
CA ALA A 449 -19.57 3.96 -20.61
C ALA A 449 -20.49 3.41 -21.72
N GLY A 450 -21.67 2.92 -21.36
CA GLY A 450 -22.70 2.46 -22.28
C GLY A 450 -23.94 1.93 -21.55
N GLY A 451 -25.03 1.66 -22.28
CA GLY A 451 -26.22 1.03 -21.70
C GLY A 451 -27.04 1.94 -20.76
N GLY A 452 -27.97 1.31 -20.03
CA GLY A 452 -28.76 1.93 -18.94
C GLY A 452 -28.06 1.76 -17.58
N THR A 453 -28.81 1.91 -16.49
CA THR A 453 -28.27 1.90 -15.11
C THR A 453 -29.08 0.97 -14.23
N ASN A 454 -28.58 -0.24 -14.00
CA ASN A 454 -29.24 -1.32 -13.24
C ASN A 454 -28.50 -1.62 -11.93
N ILE A 455 -28.76 -0.80 -10.91
CA ILE A 455 -28.12 -0.92 -9.59
C ILE A 455 -28.59 -2.17 -8.84
N GLU A 456 -29.85 -2.59 -9.02
CA GLU A 456 -30.38 -3.85 -8.45
C GLU A 456 -29.50 -5.04 -8.85
N ASP A 457 -29.20 -5.15 -10.15
CA ASP A 457 -28.39 -6.25 -10.67
C ASP A 457 -26.95 -6.21 -10.16
N ALA A 458 -26.40 -5.00 -9.99
CA ALA A 458 -25.07 -4.79 -9.42
C ALA A 458 -25.00 -5.23 -7.95
N LEU A 459 -25.99 -4.85 -7.14
CA LEU A 459 -26.11 -5.25 -5.73
C LEU A 459 -26.29 -6.76 -5.61
N ARG A 460 -27.16 -7.35 -6.44
CA ARG A 460 -27.42 -8.80 -6.46
C ARG A 460 -26.16 -9.60 -6.80
N VAL A 461 -25.47 -9.25 -7.89
CA VAL A 461 -24.24 -9.94 -8.29
C VAL A 461 -23.15 -9.77 -7.25
N SER A 462 -23.02 -8.57 -6.66
CA SER A 462 -22.03 -8.32 -5.60
C SER A 462 -22.31 -9.14 -4.34
N TYR A 463 -23.57 -9.21 -3.92
CA TYR A 463 -23.99 -10.03 -2.79
C TYR A 463 -23.73 -11.53 -3.04
N GLU A 464 -24.04 -12.03 -4.24
CA GLU A 464 -23.73 -13.41 -4.66
C GLU A 464 -22.22 -13.72 -4.73
N ARG A 465 -21.33 -12.72 -4.70
CA ARG A 465 -19.87 -12.93 -4.57
C ARG A 465 -19.43 -13.01 -3.11
N LEU A 466 -20.16 -12.34 -2.23
CA LEU A 466 -19.93 -12.39 -0.79
C LEU A 466 -20.51 -13.68 -0.19
N GLU A 467 -21.55 -14.25 -0.79
CA GLU A 467 -22.10 -15.56 -0.43
C GLU A 467 -21.13 -16.71 -0.78
N GLY A 468 -20.43 -17.24 0.22
CA GLY A 468 -19.53 -18.41 0.09
C GLY A 468 -18.08 -18.17 0.50
N SER A 469 -17.72 -16.94 0.87
CA SER A 469 -16.37 -16.54 1.26
C SER A 469 -15.92 -17.04 2.65
N GLY A 470 -16.86 -17.30 3.57
CA GLY A 470 -16.53 -17.68 4.96
C GLY A 470 -15.90 -16.56 5.79
N SER A 471 -15.93 -15.32 5.28
CA SER A 471 -15.37 -14.11 5.92
C SER A 471 -16.26 -13.54 7.01
N ASP A 472 -15.62 -13.06 8.08
CA ASP A 472 -16.27 -12.37 9.19
C ASP A 472 -16.72 -10.93 8.81
N LYS A 473 -16.13 -10.31 7.77
CA LYS A 473 -16.53 -8.98 7.25
C LYS A 473 -16.82 -9.01 5.75
N ARG A 474 -18.00 -8.53 5.35
CA ARG A 474 -18.50 -8.54 3.96
C ARG A 474 -18.83 -7.11 3.52
N ILE A 475 -18.09 -6.60 2.52
CA ILE A 475 -18.19 -5.19 2.12
C ILE A 475 -18.52 -5.08 0.63
N ILE A 476 -19.50 -4.24 0.30
CA ILE A 476 -19.78 -3.77 -1.06
C ILE A 476 -19.43 -2.30 -1.14
N VAL A 477 -18.67 -1.91 -2.15
CA VAL A 477 -18.43 -0.50 -2.51
C VAL A 477 -19.09 -0.22 -3.85
N LEU A 478 -20.20 0.49 -3.83
CA LEU A 478 -20.96 0.89 -5.01
C LEU A 478 -20.55 2.30 -5.46
N MET A 479 -20.16 2.47 -6.71
CA MET A 479 -19.77 3.75 -7.30
C MET A 479 -20.70 4.08 -8.46
N SER A 480 -21.47 5.18 -8.36
CA SER A 480 -22.52 5.52 -9.33
C SER A 480 -22.88 7.01 -9.31
N ASP A 481 -23.50 7.49 -10.38
CA ASP A 481 -24.16 8.79 -10.41
C ASP A 481 -25.60 8.76 -9.84
N GLY A 482 -26.12 7.58 -9.51
CA GLY A 482 -27.41 7.37 -8.85
C GLY A 482 -28.64 7.37 -9.77
N GLU A 483 -28.48 7.50 -11.10
CA GLU A 483 -29.61 7.56 -12.06
C GLU A 483 -30.15 6.16 -12.44
N ALA A 484 -30.52 5.33 -11.45
CA ALA A 484 -31.11 4.01 -11.70
C ALA A 484 -32.35 4.10 -12.62
N ASN A 485 -32.32 3.39 -13.74
CA ASN A 485 -33.36 3.44 -14.79
C ASN A 485 -33.74 2.08 -15.38
N GLU A 486 -33.07 1.01 -14.93
CA GLU A 486 -33.37 -0.39 -15.22
C GLU A 486 -33.46 -1.17 -13.90
N GLY A 487 -34.29 -2.22 -13.85
CA GLY A 487 -34.54 -2.97 -12.61
C GLY A 487 -35.38 -2.18 -11.60
N LEU A 488 -35.16 -2.44 -10.32
CA LEU A 488 -35.73 -1.65 -9.22
C LEU A 488 -35.13 -0.23 -9.18
N VAL A 489 -35.96 0.75 -8.84
CA VAL A 489 -35.59 2.16 -8.75
C VAL A 489 -36.21 2.79 -7.50
N GLY A 490 -35.67 3.93 -7.05
CA GLY A 490 -36.22 4.69 -5.93
C GLY A 490 -36.33 3.84 -4.65
N ASP A 491 -37.50 3.88 -4.01
CA ASP A 491 -37.71 3.25 -2.71
C ASP A 491 -37.67 1.71 -2.75
N ASP A 492 -38.05 1.08 -3.87
CA ASP A 492 -37.98 -0.37 -4.02
C ASP A 492 -36.51 -0.84 -4.08
N LEU A 493 -35.62 -0.05 -4.69
CA LEU A 493 -34.18 -0.33 -4.73
C LEU A 493 -33.54 -0.16 -3.35
N ILE A 494 -33.92 0.89 -2.62
CA ILE A 494 -33.46 1.10 -1.23
C ILE A 494 -33.92 -0.06 -0.34
N ALA A 495 -35.17 -0.51 -0.48
CA ALA A 495 -35.68 -1.65 0.26
C ALA A 495 -34.88 -2.93 -0.03
N TYR A 496 -34.51 -3.17 -1.29
CA TYR A 496 -33.64 -4.29 -1.66
C TYR A 496 -32.23 -4.19 -1.05
N ALA A 497 -31.62 -3.01 -1.06
CA ALA A 497 -30.33 -2.78 -0.40
C ALA A 497 -30.41 -3.00 1.12
N ASN A 498 -31.54 -2.66 1.76
CA ASN A 498 -31.77 -2.95 3.18
C ASN A 498 -31.81 -4.45 3.47
N GLU A 499 -32.38 -5.28 2.60
CA GLU A 499 -32.34 -6.74 2.76
C GLU A 499 -30.91 -7.30 2.77
N ILE A 500 -30.01 -6.71 1.95
CA ILE A 500 -28.59 -7.08 1.92
C ILE A 500 -27.88 -6.63 3.21
N LYS A 501 -28.16 -5.42 3.69
CA LYS A 501 -27.60 -4.88 4.94
C LYS A 501 -28.05 -5.67 6.16
N ASP A 502 -29.32 -6.08 6.20
CA ASP A 502 -29.89 -6.89 7.28
C ASP A 502 -29.26 -8.29 7.38
N ASP A 503 -28.61 -8.76 6.32
CA ASP A 503 -27.81 -10.00 6.33
C ASP A 503 -26.36 -9.77 6.79
N GLY A 504 -25.99 -8.58 7.28
CA GLY A 504 -24.65 -8.28 7.81
C GLY A 504 -23.62 -7.96 6.71
N VAL A 505 -24.05 -7.29 5.65
CA VAL A 505 -23.17 -6.75 4.59
C VAL A 505 -23.11 -5.24 4.69
N THR A 506 -21.92 -4.68 4.85
CA THR A 506 -21.71 -3.23 4.84
C THR A 506 -21.67 -2.73 3.40
N ILE A 507 -22.54 -1.79 3.08
CA ILE A 507 -22.61 -1.15 1.76
C ILE A 507 -22.08 0.28 1.86
N TYR A 508 -20.95 0.55 1.22
CA TYR A 508 -20.43 1.88 0.96
C TYR A 508 -20.93 2.38 -0.39
N THR A 509 -21.27 3.67 -0.49
CA THR A 509 -21.64 4.28 -1.77
C THR A 509 -20.83 5.54 -2.05
N LEU A 510 -20.32 5.67 -3.27
CA LEU A 510 -19.67 6.88 -3.80
C LEU A 510 -20.55 7.47 -4.90
N GLY A 511 -21.07 8.67 -4.65
CA GLY A 511 -21.91 9.42 -5.56
C GLY A 511 -21.10 10.34 -6.47
N PHE A 512 -21.26 10.19 -7.80
CA PHE A 512 -20.61 11.02 -8.83
C PHE A 512 -21.64 11.89 -9.56
N PHE A 513 -22.09 12.97 -8.90
CA PHE A 513 -23.26 13.74 -9.33
C PHE A 513 -22.97 14.90 -10.31
N GLN A 514 -21.79 14.96 -10.93
CA GLN A 514 -21.38 16.13 -11.72
C GLN A 514 -22.21 16.36 -12.99
N SER A 515 -22.84 15.30 -13.51
CA SER A 515 -23.54 15.33 -14.81
C SER A 515 -25.04 15.05 -14.71
N VAL A 516 -25.57 14.80 -13.51
CA VAL A 516 -26.98 14.43 -13.32
C VAL A 516 -27.90 15.65 -13.28
N SER A 517 -29.10 15.47 -13.84
CA SER A 517 -30.08 16.56 -13.96
C SER A 517 -30.95 16.73 -12.71
N ASP A 518 -31.14 15.66 -11.95
CA ASP A 518 -31.90 15.60 -10.70
C ASP A 518 -30.98 15.06 -9.58
N LYS A 519 -30.03 15.89 -9.14
CA LYS A 519 -29.05 15.51 -8.12
C LYS A 519 -29.74 15.05 -6.82
N ALA A 520 -30.83 15.70 -6.42
CA ALA A 520 -31.49 15.44 -5.15
C ALA A 520 -32.02 14.00 -5.06
N GLU A 521 -32.74 13.53 -6.08
CA GLU A 521 -33.27 12.16 -6.07
C GLU A 521 -32.14 11.11 -6.20
N CYS A 522 -31.13 11.36 -7.03
CA CYS A 522 -29.98 10.45 -7.19
C CYS A 522 -29.17 10.32 -5.91
N GLN A 523 -28.92 11.45 -5.24
CA GLN A 523 -28.26 11.49 -3.95
C GLN A 523 -29.06 10.74 -2.89
N ARG A 524 -30.37 10.98 -2.81
CA ARG A 524 -31.25 10.27 -1.88
C ARG A 524 -31.23 8.75 -2.08
N VAL A 525 -31.23 8.29 -3.33
CA VAL A 525 -31.13 6.86 -3.63
C VAL A 525 -29.78 6.29 -3.18
N MET A 526 -28.67 6.97 -3.49
CA MET A 526 -27.33 6.51 -3.09
C MET A 526 -27.11 6.53 -1.58
N GLU A 527 -27.64 7.54 -0.88
CA GLU A 527 -27.66 7.63 0.58
C GLU A 527 -28.49 6.49 1.20
N GLY A 528 -29.68 6.22 0.65
CA GLY A 528 -30.56 5.14 1.14
C GLY A 528 -29.99 3.74 0.92
N ILE A 529 -29.24 3.53 -0.17
CA ILE A 529 -28.53 2.26 -0.42
C ILE A 529 -27.42 2.05 0.61
N ALA A 530 -26.67 3.10 0.95
CA ALA A 530 -25.54 3.01 1.87
C ALA A 530 -25.95 2.48 3.25
N SER A 531 -24.99 1.83 3.91
CA SER A 531 -25.06 1.64 5.36
C SER A 531 -24.93 3.00 6.05
N PRO A 532 -25.49 3.17 7.26
CA PRO A 532 -25.48 4.45 7.96
C PRO A 532 -24.07 5.03 8.05
N GLY A 533 -23.89 6.30 7.63
CA GLY A 533 -22.58 6.98 7.64
C GLY A 533 -21.59 6.55 6.55
N CYS A 534 -22.00 5.65 5.64
CA CYS A 534 -21.12 5.05 4.60
C CYS A 534 -21.37 5.62 3.19
N HIS A 535 -22.10 6.73 3.07
CA HIS A 535 -22.25 7.46 1.80
C HIS A 535 -21.20 8.58 1.67
N TYR A 536 -20.61 8.71 0.49
CA TYR A 536 -19.60 9.70 0.16
C TYR A 536 -19.94 10.38 -1.17
N GLU A 537 -20.01 11.70 -1.16
CA GLU A 537 -20.08 12.48 -2.39
C GLU A 537 -18.66 12.74 -2.90
N VAL A 538 -18.40 12.43 -4.17
CA VAL A 538 -17.10 12.66 -4.79
C VAL A 538 -17.22 13.86 -5.71
N ASP A 539 -16.99 15.06 -5.14
CA ASP A 539 -16.84 16.29 -5.93
C ASP A 539 -15.38 16.52 -6.37
N ASP A 540 -14.42 16.08 -5.57
CA ASP A 540 -12.97 16.16 -5.85
C ASP A 540 -12.16 15.05 -5.16
N ALA A 541 -10.98 14.76 -5.71
CA ALA A 541 -10.13 13.64 -5.27
C ALA A 541 -9.62 13.74 -3.81
N SER A 542 -9.62 14.92 -3.18
CA SER A 542 -9.20 15.04 -1.77
C SER A 542 -10.18 14.39 -0.79
N GLN A 543 -11.45 14.27 -1.17
CA GLN A 543 -12.49 13.59 -0.38
C GLN A 543 -12.30 12.07 -0.35
N LEU A 544 -11.67 11.53 -1.38
CA LEU A 544 -11.39 10.10 -1.51
C LEU A 544 -10.43 9.60 -0.42
N ARG A 545 -9.51 10.45 0.07
CA ARG A 545 -8.60 10.10 1.17
C ARG A 545 -9.35 9.66 2.43
N TYR A 546 -10.40 10.37 2.81
CA TYR A 546 -11.19 10.03 4.01
C TYR A 546 -11.99 8.76 3.79
N PHE A 547 -12.59 8.60 2.60
CA PHE A 547 -13.28 7.38 2.20
C PHE A 547 -12.38 6.14 2.28
N PHE A 548 -11.16 6.22 1.75
CA PHE A 548 -10.20 5.11 1.80
C PHE A 548 -9.71 4.84 3.22
N GLY A 549 -9.54 5.89 4.02
CA GLY A 549 -9.21 5.76 5.44
C GLY A 549 -10.30 4.99 6.18
N ASP A 550 -11.57 5.36 5.99
CA ASP A 550 -12.69 4.73 6.69
C ASP A 550 -12.90 3.26 6.29
N ILE A 551 -12.77 2.93 5.00
CA ILE A 551 -12.83 1.53 4.55
C ILE A 551 -11.61 0.75 5.02
N GLY A 552 -10.42 1.31 4.91
CA GLY A 552 -9.20 0.68 5.40
C GLY A 552 -9.28 0.40 6.89
N ASP A 553 -9.82 1.34 7.68
CA ASP A 553 -10.03 1.19 9.11
C ASP A 553 -11.07 0.11 9.41
N ASP A 554 -12.21 0.10 8.72
CA ASP A 554 -13.25 -0.93 8.90
C ASP A 554 -12.72 -2.33 8.55
N ILE A 555 -12.01 -2.45 7.43
CA ILE A 555 -11.34 -3.68 7.01
C ILE A 555 -10.33 -4.11 8.05
N ASN A 556 -9.50 -3.21 8.57
CA ASN A 556 -8.53 -3.50 9.62
C ASN A 556 -9.16 -3.78 10.99
N GLY A 557 -10.49 -3.80 11.12
CA GLY A 557 -11.20 -4.13 12.35
C GLY A 557 -11.40 -2.95 13.30
N THR A 558 -11.21 -1.72 12.83
CA THR A 558 -11.64 -0.52 13.56
C THR A 558 -13.16 -0.54 13.66
N ARG A 559 -13.65 -0.41 14.88
CA ARG A 559 -15.07 -0.30 15.19
C ARG A 559 -15.48 1.17 15.27
N PHE A 560 -16.76 1.44 15.09
CA PHE A 560 -17.33 2.77 15.04
C PHE A 560 -18.49 2.92 16.03
N ILE A 561 -18.61 4.12 16.58
CA ILE A 561 -19.76 4.59 17.33
C ILE A 561 -20.61 5.40 16.36
N TYR A 562 -21.86 4.97 16.20
CA TYR A 562 -22.84 5.66 15.37
C TYR A 562 -23.73 6.55 16.24
N VAL A 563 -23.97 7.79 15.83
CA VAL A 563 -24.88 8.72 16.52
C VAL A 563 -25.85 9.32 15.51
N ARG A 564 -27.14 8.98 15.63
CA ARG A 564 -28.24 9.51 14.80
C ARG A 564 -28.98 10.58 15.59
N ILE A 565 -29.12 11.78 15.04
CA ILE A 565 -29.77 12.91 15.73
C ILE A 565 -30.80 13.53 14.79
N ALA A 566 -32.07 13.38 15.13
CA ALA A 566 -33.17 14.00 14.40
C ALA A 566 -33.31 15.49 14.72
N CYS A 567 -33.78 16.26 13.74
CA CYS A 567 -33.94 17.70 13.81
C CYS A 567 -34.97 18.20 14.82
N PRO A 568 -34.94 19.51 15.21
CA PRO A 568 -34.22 20.64 14.60
C PRO A 568 -32.99 21.09 15.41
N VAL A 569 -31.85 20.44 15.17
CA VAL A 569 -30.58 20.73 15.86
C VAL A 569 -29.39 20.73 14.91
N ASP A 570 -28.35 21.46 15.29
CA ASP A 570 -27.00 21.33 14.75
C ASP A 570 -26.11 20.51 15.68
N VAL A 571 -25.13 19.84 15.10
CA VAL A 571 -24.19 18.98 15.82
C VAL A 571 -22.76 19.37 15.50
N ARG A 572 -21.90 19.32 16.52
CA ARG A 572 -20.48 19.61 16.39
C ARG A 572 -19.65 18.65 17.22
N VAL A 573 -18.55 18.16 16.64
CA VAL A 573 -17.51 17.39 17.32
C VAL A 573 -16.17 18.03 16.99
N SER A 574 -15.39 18.41 18.00
CA SER A 574 -14.10 19.08 17.80
C SER A 574 -12.99 18.34 18.53
N THR A 575 -11.93 17.98 17.81
CA THR A 575 -10.73 17.34 18.35
C THR A 575 -9.47 18.05 17.81
N PRO A 576 -8.25 17.74 18.32
CA PRO A 576 -7.02 18.20 17.69
C PRO A 576 -6.84 17.74 16.23
N ASP A 577 -7.49 16.64 15.85
CA ASP A 577 -7.35 15.97 14.54
C ASP A 577 -8.44 16.39 13.54
N GLY A 578 -9.32 17.33 13.91
CA GLY A 578 -10.30 17.93 13.00
C GLY A 578 -11.58 18.40 13.68
N VAL A 579 -12.56 18.77 12.86
CA VAL A 579 -13.89 19.18 13.32
C VAL A 579 -14.94 18.54 12.40
N LEU A 580 -16.02 18.02 12.99
CA LEU A 580 -17.27 17.73 12.30
C LEU A 580 -18.28 18.77 12.76
N ASP A 581 -19.00 19.41 11.83
CA ASP A 581 -19.93 20.50 12.14
C ASP A 581 -21.06 20.49 11.10
N SER A 582 -22.32 20.42 11.54
CA SER A 582 -23.48 20.41 10.64
C SER A 582 -23.99 21.80 10.29
N SER A 583 -23.52 22.85 10.95
CA SER A 583 -24.03 24.21 10.73
C SER A 583 -23.69 24.70 9.33
N ASP A 584 -24.65 25.34 8.65
CA ASP A 584 -24.47 25.82 7.28
C ASP A 584 -23.24 26.74 7.10
N ASP A 585 -22.94 27.55 8.13
CA ASP A 585 -21.83 28.51 8.09
C ASP A 585 -20.45 27.83 8.22
N ASN A 586 -20.37 26.64 8.83
CA ASN A 586 -19.10 25.95 9.13
C ASN A 586 -19.10 24.47 8.70
N LEU A 587 -19.97 24.09 7.77
CA LEU A 587 -20.23 22.71 7.40
C LEU A 587 -18.93 21.94 7.17
N SER A 588 -18.72 20.93 7.99
CA SER A 588 -17.57 20.02 7.92
C SER A 588 -18.05 18.60 8.14
N THR A 589 -18.02 17.81 7.07
CA THR A 589 -18.61 16.47 7.05
C THR A 589 -17.59 15.35 7.25
N ARG A 590 -16.29 15.68 7.34
CA ARG A 590 -15.18 14.71 7.42
C ARG A 590 -14.03 15.22 8.30
N ALA A 591 -13.51 14.32 9.13
CA ALA A 591 -12.31 14.50 9.94
C ALA A 591 -11.58 13.17 10.09
N ASP A 592 -10.31 13.18 10.53
CA ASP A 592 -9.53 11.93 10.69
C ASP A 592 -10.17 10.96 11.70
N PHE A 593 -11.01 11.46 12.62
CA PHE A 593 -11.67 10.67 13.66
C PHE A 593 -13.09 10.19 13.30
N GLY A 594 -13.65 10.59 12.14
CA GLY A 594 -14.99 10.17 11.76
C GLY A 594 -15.65 11.00 10.68
N SER A 595 -16.94 10.72 10.48
CA SER A 595 -17.74 11.22 9.37
C SER A 595 -19.08 11.78 9.89
N LEU A 596 -19.59 12.81 9.21
CA LEU A 596 -20.95 13.35 9.38
C LEU A 596 -21.68 13.24 8.05
N THR A 597 -22.84 12.59 8.04
CA THR A 597 -23.74 12.46 6.89
C THR A 597 -25.14 12.92 7.28
N PHE A 598 -26.02 13.04 6.30
CA PHE A 598 -27.39 13.51 6.47
C PHE A 598 -28.37 12.47 5.93
N GLU A 599 -29.57 12.41 6.52
CA GLU A 599 -30.68 11.58 6.04
C GLU A 599 -31.92 12.48 5.86
N GLU A 600 -32.51 12.43 4.67
CA GLU A 600 -33.73 13.16 4.30
C GLU A 600 -34.96 12.63 5.06
N THR A 601 -35.71 13.51 5.74
CA THR A 601 -36.99 13.14 6.37
C THR A 601 -38.16 13.47 5.45
N ARG A 602 -38.88 12.44 4.99
CA ARG A 602 -40.17 12.63 4.30
C ARG A 602 -41.31 12.60 5.31
N ASP A 603 -41.95 13.75 5.54
CA ASP A 603 -43.32 13.76 6.03
C ASP A 603 -44.27 13.43 4.88
N GLY A 604 -45.31 12.65 5.17
CA GLY A 604 -46.15 11.97 4.19
C GLY A 604 -46.67 12.83 3.02
N ASP A 605 -46.73 12.18 1.86
CA ASP A 605 -47.24 12.64 0.56
C ASP A 605 -46.18 13.21 -0.41
N GLY A 606 -45.07 12.49 -0.61
CA GLY A 606 -44.48 12.25 -1.94
C GLY A 606 -43.87 13.43 -2.71
N GLU A 607 -43.71 14.61 -2.12
CA GLU A 607 -42.78 15.64 -2.62
C GLU A 607 -41.77 15.97 -1.52
N ALA A 608 -40.49 16.01 -1.88
CA ALA A 608 -39.47 16.59 -1.02
C ALA A 608 -39.76 18.09 -0.94
N ASP A 609 -39.94 18.63 0.28
CA ASP A 609 -39.97 20.08 0.44
C ASP A 609 -38.56 20.59 0.13
N ASP A 610 -38.40 21.29 -1.00
CA ASP A 610 -37.18 22.02 -1.39
C ASP A 610 -36.82 23.17 -0.42
N GLU A 611 -37.52 23.28 0.72
CA GLU A 611 -37.40 24.34 1.72
C GLU A 611 -37.21 23.73 3.12
N GLU A 612 -36.00 23.25 3.44
CA GLU A 612 -35.21 23.59 4.64
C GLU A 612 -34.15 22.50 4.92
N ALA A 613 -32.89 22.78 4.58
CA ALA A 613 -31.72 21.97 4.99
C ALA A 613 -31.62 21.80 6.53
N GLU A 614 -32.35 22.62 7.29
CA GLU A 614 -32.43 22.62 8.74
C GLU A 614 -33.11 21.36 9.33
N ASP A 615 -33.87 20.59 8.55
CA ASP A 615 -34.66 19.43 9.02
C ASP A 615 -34.05 18.05 8.74
N ARG A 616 -32.89 17.98 8.07
CA ARG A 616 -32.21 16.70 7.77
C ARG A 616 -31.66 16.05 9.04
N VAL A 617 -31.86 14.75 9.23
CA VAL A 617 -31.27 13.98 10.35
C VAL A 617 -29.75 13.97 10.21
N LYS A 618 -29.03 14.24 11.30
CA LYS A 618 -27.56 14.20 11.35
C LYS A 618 -27.13 12.80 11.76
N ILE A 619 -26.17 12.24 11.04
CA ILE A 619 -25.58 10.93 11.31
C ILE A 619 -24.08 11.10 11.50
N LEU A 620 -23.57 10.85 12.70
CA LEU A 620 -22.14 10.77 12.97
C LEU A 620 -21.70 9.31 12.99
N ARG A 621 -20.58 9.01 12.33
CA ARG A 621 -19.85 7.74 12.43
C ARG A 621 -18.46 8.05 12.97
N LEU A 622 -18.21 7.76 14.24
CA LEU A 622 -16.99 8.13 14.97
C LEU A 622 -16.15 6.89 15.25
N LYS A 623 -14.84 6.93 15.02
CA LYS A 623 -13.95 5.77 15.29
C LYS A 623 -13.95 5.44 16.78
N GLU A 624 -13.98 4.17 17.16
CA GLU A 624 -13.85 3.78 18.56
C GLU A 624 -12.46 4.16 19.08
N GLY A 625 -12.39 4.84 20.23
CA GLY A 625 -11.14 5.32 20.80
C GLY A 625 -11.33 6.27 21.96
N GLU A 626 -10.68 7.44 21.88
CA GLU A 626 -10.82 8.50 22.89
C GLU A 626 -12.25 9.06 22.92
N PRO A 627 -12.73 9.55 24.07
CA PRO A 627 -14.11 10.04 24.20
C PRO A 627 -14.37 11.28 23.36
N TYR A 628 -15.41 11.27 22.51
CA TYR A 628 -15.81 12.43 21.73
C TYR A 628 -16.91 13.23 22.42
N ASN A 629 -16.76 14.55 22.51
CA ASN A 629 -17.85 15.43 22.91
C ASN A 629 -18.68 15.79 21.68
N VAL A 630 -19.93 15.33 21.66
CA VAL A 630 -20.94 15.69 20.67
C VAL A 630 -21.75 16.85 21.25
N GLU A 631 -21.45 18.04 20.76
CA GLU A 631 -22.16 19.29 21.08
C GLU A 631 -23.40 19.39 20.19
N ILE A 632 -24.57 19.61 20.78
CA ILE A 632 -25.86 19.70 20.10
C ILE A 632 -26.48 21.06 20.41
N THR A 633 -26.84 21.81 19.37
CA THR A 633 -27.42 23.16 19.50
C THR A 633 -28.80 23.20 18.86
N GLY A 634 -29.81 23.70 19.58
CA GLY A 634 -31.15 23.86 19.04
C GLY A 634 -31.24 24.95 17.97
N THR A 635 -31.77 24.63 16.79
CA THR A 635 -31.99 25.58 15.68
C THR A 635 -33.45 26.03 15.59
N GLY A 636 -34.37 25.18 16.06
CA GLY A 636 -35.81 25.37 15.97
C GLY A 636 -36.54 25.24 17.32
N SER A 637 -37.80 24.84 17.24
CA SER A 637 -38.63 24.47 18.39
C SER A 637 -39.30 23.14 18.13
N GLY A 638 -39.25 22.21 19.07
CA GLY A 638 -39.82 20.88 18.89
C GLY A 638 -39.20 19.89 19.85
N THR A 639 -38.98 18.67 19.37
CA THR A 639 -38.29 17.60 20.08
C THR A 639 -37.27 16.97 19.15
N MET A 640 -36.14 16.51 19.70
CA MET A 640 -35.19 15.69 18.99
C MET A 640 -35.22 14.26 19.52
N ASN A 641 -34.97 13.31 18.62
CA ASN A 641 -34.65 11.93 18.95
C ASN A 641 -33.17 11.71 18.66
N CYS A 642 -32.44 11.13 19.60
CA CYS A 642 -31.05 10.76 19.42
C CYS A 642 -30.86 9.26 19.69
N THR A 643 -30.14 8.57 18.82
CA THR A 643 -29.78 7.16 18.98
C THR A 643 -28.27 7.03 18.93
N VAL A 644 -27.69 6.33 19.91
CA VAL A 644 -26.27 5.98 19.93
C VAL A 644 -26.14 4.47 19.77
N GLY A 645 -25.40 4.05 18.75
CA GLY A 645 -25.11 2.66 18.47
C GLY A 645 -23.63 2.34 18.68
N PHE A 646 -23.35 1.18 19.26
CA PHE A 646 -22.00 0.65 19.40
C PHE A 646 -21.85 -0.63 18.56
N GLU A 647 -20.86 -0.62 17.69
CA GLU A 647 -20.51 -1.74 16.82
C GLU A 647 -19.84 -2.88 17.62
N ASP A 648 -20.25 -4.11 17.37
CA ASP A 648 -19.65 -5.31 17.95
C ASP A 648 -18.47 -5.84 17.10
N GLU A 649 -17.95 -7.02 17.44
CA GLU A 649 -16.81 -7.62 16.75
C GLU A 649 -17.13 -8.02 15.29
N ASN A 650 -18.41 -8.20 14.93
CA ASN A 650 -18.86 -8.60 13.60
C ASN A 650 -19.25 -7.39 12.73
N GLY A 651 -19.23 -6.18 13.29
CA GLY A 651 -19.71 -4.98 12.60
C GLY A 651 -21.19 -4.67 12.86
N ASP A 652 -21.85 -5.42 13.74
CA ASP A 652 -23.28 -5.25 14.02
C ASP A 652 -23.50 -4.26 15.18
N TYR A 653 -24.51 -3.40 15.05
CA TYR A 653 -24.92 -2.48 16.12
C TYR A 653 -25.87 -3.14 17.11
N ALA A 654 -25.35 -4.08 17.90
CA ALA A 654 -26.13 -4.85 18.87
C ALA A 654 -26.46 -4.09 20.17
N ASP A 655 -25.80 -2.95 20.44
CA ASP A 655 -26.11 -2.05 21.55
C ASP A 655 -26.62 -0.71 21.01
N LEU A 656 -27.93 -0.50 21.10
CA LEU A 656 -28.60 0.75 20.72
C LEU A 656 -29.16 1.46 21.96
N ARG A 657 -28.89 2.76 22.07
CA ARG A 657 -29.32 3.59 23.20
C ARG A 657 -30.09 4.79 22.69
N GLU A 658 -31.33 4.93 23.15
CA GLU A 658 -32.28 5.88 22.57
C GLU A 658 -32.60 7.02 23.55
N PHE A 659 -32.63 8.25 23.05
CA PHE A 659 -33.00 9.46 23.75
C PHE A 659 -34.18 10.07 23.00
N GLU A 660 -35.39 9.72 23.42
CA GLU A 660 -36.62 10.10 22.74
C GLU A 660 -37.23 11.39 23.31
N ASP A 661 -37.89 12.16 22.44
CA ASP A 661 -38.70 13.33 22.78
C ASP A 661 -37.94 14.40 23.59
N VAL A 662 -36.63 14.58 23.36
CA VAL A 662 -35.84 15.57 24.09
C VAL A 662 -36.24 16.97 23.65
N PRO A 663 -36.70 17.87 24.55
CA PRO A 663 -37.18 19.20 24.16
C PRO A 663 -36.10 20.04 23.50
N VAL A 664 -36.44 20.68 22.38
CA VAL A 664 -35.54 21.59 21.63
C VAL A 664 -36.14 22.98 21.55
N ASN A 665 -35.31 23.98 21.83
CA ASN A 665 -35.58 25.38 21.55
C ASN A 665 -34.27 26.07 21.10
N ARG A 666 -34.36 27.28 20.54
CA ARG A 666 -33.19 28.01 20.00
C ARG A 666 -32.09 28.40 20.99
N ASN A 667 -32.34 28.29 22.29
CA ASN A 667 -31.32 28.54 23.32
C ASN A 667 -30.73 27.23 23.86
N MET A 668 -31.31 26.08 23.50
CA MET A 668 -30.91 24.78 24.02
C MET A 668 -29.49 24.45 23.57
N GLN A 669 -28.67 24.04 24.53
CA GLN A 669 -27.37 23.43 24.31
C GLN A 669 -27.34 22.08 25.00
N ALA A 670 -26.79 21.06 24.35
CA ALA A 670 -26.62 19.76 24.96
C ALA A 670 -25.29 19.14 24.61
N ASP A 671 -24.77 18.35 25.55
CA ASP A 671 -23.51 17.62 25.40
C ASP A 671 -23.74 16.14 25.64
N MET A 672 -23.21 15.33 24.73
CA MET A 672 -23.15 13.89 24.85
C MET A 672 -21.70 13.43 24.67
N THR A 673 -21.25 12.51 25.53
CA THR A 673 -19.96 11.85 25.33
C THR A 673 -20.17 10.53 24.60
N ALA A 674 -19.66 10.45 23.37
CA ALA A 674 -19.62 9.21 22.60
C ALA A 674 -18.35 8.43 22.95
N GLU A 675 -18.49 7.45 23.84
CA GLU A 675 -17.43 6.53 24.28
C GLU A 675 -18.03 5.17 24.62
N VAL A 676 -17.25 4.09 24.43
CA VAL A 676 -17.67 2.74 24.86
C VAL A 676 -17.69 2.71 26.38
N SER A 677 -18.89 2.71 26.96
CA SER A 677 -19.13 2.78 28.39
C SER A 677 -20.43 2.07 28.77
N ASP A 678 -20.60 1.74 30.06
CA ASP A 678 -21.83 1.10 30.56
C ASP A 678 -23.08 2.00 30.40
N ILE A 679 -22.89 3.32 30.33
CA ILE A 679 -23.98 4.32 30.33
C ILE A 679 -23.61 5.48 29.41
N THR A 680 -24.52 5.84 28.50
CA THR A 680 -24.41 7.09 27.73
C THR A 680 -25.25 8.17 28.39
N THR A 681 -24.69 9.37 28.56
CA THR A 681 -25.42 10.51 29.14
C THR A 681 -25.56 11.66 28.14
N LEU A 682 -26.75 12.26 28.09
CA LEU A 682 -27.04 13.50 27.38
C LEU A 682 -27.39 14.57 28.42
N LYS A 683 -26.55 15.60 28.53
CA LYS A 683 -26.76 16.73 29.44
C LYS A 683 -27.34 17.89 28.65
N VAL A 684 -28.44 18.47 29.13
CA VAL A 684 -29.18 19.51 28.42
C VAL A 684 -29.26 20.76 29.29
N ASP A 685 -28.77 21.87 28.75
CA ASP A 685 -29.01 23.25 29.18
C ASP A 685 -30.21 23.75 28.36
N GLU A 686 -31.38 23.86 29.00
CA GLU A 686 -32.63 24.18 28.31
C GLU A 686 -32.73 25.68 27.99
N ASP A 687 -32.05 26.56 28.73
CA ASP A 687 -32.19 28.02 28.63
C ASP A 687 -30.94 28.77 28.13
N GLY A 688 -29.83 28.06 27.97
CA GLY A 688 -28.57 28.55 27.42
C GLY A 688 -27.77 29.39 28.43
N ASP A 689 -28.00 29.24 29.74
CA ASP A 689 -27.28 29.98 30.77
C ASP A 689 -25.87 29.43 31.10
N GLY A 690 -25.52 28.28 30.52
CA GLY A 690 -24.26 27.57 30.71
C GLY A 690 -24.29 26.55 31.84
N SER A 691 -25.46 26.23 32.40
CA SER A 691 -25.67 25.18 33.39
C SER A 691 -26.67 24.13 32.87
N TYR A 692 -26.32 22.85 32.98
CA TYR A 692 -27.26 21.79 32.60
C TYR A 692 -28.44 21.70 33.58
N ASP A 693 -29.66 21.78 33.04
CA ASP A 693 -30.93 21.63 33.75
C ASP A 693 -31.34 20.17 33.90
N VAL A 694 -31.09 19.37 32.86
CA VAL A 694 -31.54 17.98 32.74
C VAL A 694 -30.39 17.09 32.31
N THR A 695 -30.37 15.86 32.82
CA THR A 695 -29.45 14.81 32.33
C THR A 695 -30.24 13.54 32.07
N TYR A 696 -30.19 13.06 30.84
CA TYR A 696 -30.73 11.77 30.41
C TYR A 696 -29.61 10.74 30.44
N ALA A 697 -29.93 9.50 30.81
CA ALA A 697 -28.98 8.39 30.79
C ALA A 697 -29.63 7.11 30.25
N ALA A 698 -28.95 6.45 29.33
CA ALA A 698 -29.33 5.15 28.79
C ALA A 698 -28.23 4.12 29.04
N GLU A 699 -28.63 2.94 29.52
CA GLU A 699 -27.80 1.72 29.56
C GLU A 699 -27.92 0.98 28.22
N ALA A 700 -27.13 -0.08 28.04
CA ALA A 700 -27.15 -0.86 26.81
C ALA A 700 -28.57 -1.37 26.45
N ASN A 701 -28.97 -1.19 25.18
CA ASN A 701 -30.28 -1.60 24.66
C ASN A 701 -31.48 -1.02 25.43
N SER A 702 -31.43 0.26 25.80
CA SER A 702 -32.49 0.93 26.55
C SER A 702 -32.76 2.37 26.09
N THR A 703 -33.98 2.82 26.36
CA THR A 703 -34.39 4.23 26.22
C THR A 703 -34.01 5.00 27.48
N ALA A 704 -33.49 6.21 27.30
CA ALA A 704 -32.91 7.02 28.35
C ALA A 704 -33.94 7.46 29.40
N GLU A 705 -33.54 7.38 30.67
CA GLU A 705 -34.31 7.92 31.80
C GLU A 705 -33.69 9.23 32.31
N ILE A 706 -34.52 10.15 32.81
CA ILE A 706 -34.06 11.36 33.48
C ILE A 706 -33.37 10.98 34.81
N MET A 707 -32.13 11.43 34.98
CA MET A 707 -31.36 11.17 36.19
C MET A 707 -31.85 12.05 37.35
N ASP A 708 -32.54 11.44 38.30
CA ASP A 708 -33.02 12.13 39.49
C ASP A 708 -31.84 12.55 40.42
N ASN A 709 -32.00 13.66 41.15
CA ASN A 709 -30.95 14.38 41.90
C ASN A 709 -30.16 13.53 42.93
N SER A 710 -30.67 12.35 43.28
CA SER A 710 -30.00 11.38 44.18
C SER A 710 -28.93 10.53 43.49
N ARG A 711 -29.01 10.32 42.17
CA ARG A 711 -28.03 9.57 41.37
C ARG A 711 -26.94 10.48 40.78
N VAL A 712 -27.24 11.74 40.49
CA VAL A 712 -26.28 12.76 40.04
C VAL A 712 -25.09 12.90 41.01
N GLY A 713 -25.36 12.87 42.33
CA GLY A 713 -24.30 12.90 43.36
C GLY A 713 -23.38 11.67 43.36
N TYR A 714 -23.87 10.51 42.93
CA TYR A 714 -23.09 9.28 42.84
C TYR A 714 -22.17 9.30 41.61
N TYR A 715 -22.69 9.70 40.45
CA TYR A 715 -21.90 9.76 39.21
C TYR A 715 -20.91 10.93 39.18
N THR A 716 -21.27 12.09 39.73
CA THR A 716 -20.30 13.19 39.94
C THR A 716 -19.18 12.79 40.90
N ALA A 717 -19.48 12.02 41.96
CA ALA A 717 -18.45 11.48 42.85
C ALA A 717 -17.55 10.45 42.16
N LEU A 718 -18.10 9.64 41.25
CA LEU A 718 -17.34 8.67 40.46
C LEU A 718 -16.40 9.36 39.46
N ALA A 719 -16.90 10.36 38.71
CA ALA A 719 -16.09 11.15 37.78
C ALA A 719 -14.95 11.91 38.50
N LEU A 720 -15.23 12.50 39.68
CA LEU A 720 -14.20 13.12 40.53
C LEU A 720 -13.15 12.12 41.03
N CYS A 721 -13.54 10.88 41.32
CA CYS A 721 -12.60 9.82 41.70
C CYS A 721 -11.71 9.41 40.53
N ILE A 722 -12.25 9.30 39.32
CA ILE A 722 -11.50 8.97 38.10
C ILE A 722 -10.50 10.09 37.77
N ALA A 723 -10.93 11.36 37.79
CA ALA A 723 -10.06 12.51 37.58
C ALA A 723 -8.93 12.60 38.63
N ALA A 724 -9.23 12.30 39.89
CA ALA A 724 -8.22 12.22 40.95
C ALA A 724 -7.22 11.07 40.71
N LEU A 725 -7.68 9.93 40.20
CA LEU A 725 -6.82 8.79 39.86
C LEU A 725 -5.87 9.13 38.70
N ALA A 726 -6.39 9.77 37.65
CA ALA A 726 -5.61 10.22 36.51
C ALA A 726 -4.54 11.24 36.92
N ALA A 727 -4.88 12.20 37.78
CA ALA A 727 -3.92 13.17 38.31
C ALA A 727 -2.81 12.52 39.16
N VAL A 728 -3.14 11.47 39.92
CA VAL A 728 -2.15 10.68 40.67
C VAL A 728 -1.23 9.92 39.72
N ILE A 729 -1.76 9.30 38.67
CA ILE A 729 -0.98 8.58 37.65
C ILE A 729 -0.04 9.55 36.92
N LEU A 730 -0.53 10.70 36.46
CA LEU A 730 0.28 11.76 35.84
C LEU A 730 1.36 12.27 36.80
N GLY A 731 1.05 12.43 38.09
CA GLY A 731 2.02 12.79 39.12
C GLY A 731 3.11 11.74 39.32
N ILE A 732 2.76 10.45 39.28
CA ILE A 732 3.69 9.31 39.36
C ILE A 732 4.58 9.26 38.11
N LEU A 733 4.00 9.43 36.92
CA LEU A 733 4.74 9.45 35.65
C LEU A 733 5.69 10.65 35.58
N TYR A 734 5.24 11.84 36.00
CA TYR A 734 6.06 13.04 36.08
C TYR A 734 7.23 12.87 37.06
N THR A 735 6.98 12.32 38.26
CA THR A 735 8.05 12.07 39.23
C THR A 735 9.00 10.96 38.78
N ALA A 736 8.51 9.89 38.15
CA ALA A 736 9.33 8.84 37.55
C ALA A 736 10.22 9.39 36.42
N HIS A 737 9.68 10.27 35.57
CA HIS A 737 10.43 10.95 34.52
C HIS A 737 11.49 11.88 35.11
N ARG A 738 11.16 12.65 36.15
CA ARG A 738 12.09 13.57 36.82
C ARG A 738 13.22 12.87 37.58
N VAL A 739 12.93 11.73 38.21
CA VAL A 739 13.94 10.90 38.88
C VAL A 739 14.89 10.24 37.86
N ARG A 740 14.39 9.88 36.67
CA ARG A 740 15.23 9.38 35.56
C ARG A 740 16.12 10.47 34.96
N THR A 741 15.68 11.73 34.90
CA THR A 741 16.48 12.87 34.39
C THR A 741 17.51 13.39 35.39
N ILE A 742 17.36 13.16 36.70
CA ILE A 742 18.34 13.56 37.74
C ILE A 742 19.43 12.47 37.93
N ARG A 743 19.21 11.24 37.44
CA ARG A 743 20.18 10.12 37.50
C ARG A 743 20.99 9.91 36.22
N ARG A 744 20.71 10.65 35.15
CA ARG A 744 21.62 10.88 34.03
C ARG A 744 22.35 12.19 34.29
#